data_AF-A0AAV1ICD9-F1
#
_entry.id   AF-A0AAV1ICD9-F1
#
_cell.length_a   1.000
_cell.length_b   1.000
_cell.length_c   1.000
_cell.angle_alpha   90.00
_cell.angle_beta   90.00
_cell.angle_gamma   90.00
#
_symmetry.space_group_name_H-M   'P 1'
#
loop_
_entity.id
_entity.type
_entity.pdbx_description
1 polymer ?
#
loop_
_entity_poly.entity_id
_entity_poly.type
_entity_poly.pdbx_seq_one_letter_code
_entity_poly.pdbx_strand_id
1 'polypeptide(L)'
;MSKSDFSGLLPDSFEEFRSVEFWDGFFKARGNKAFEWYGEWKQLRPLMLPLLKGHKDILVIGCGNSDLSADMYDDGCTGVTNIDFSKGVIKEMMLKNLRQRPLMKWQVMDMTQTKFADGSFSAIVDKGGLDALMGEDTPGADEAGAKLLAEVARLLEARKGSVYFCVTLAQSHVSRRLLAAFSGPWHVKLQRLPPTPDMAGSPLQPLLVTVERADLAHADASVPTEVCFGEASSAPNGEQLQDVRQIVQESNALRSRAREQDEADPFARLHPGRRLFLPSLAQEGSESAQDTDQDEEASTSGRGNPLDAPLGGEKARYSAVVLDVEGIAADGALRECCVFVVPQGRETEWIFSHPDGQWAVARDCLSRRVILVVLNRGHDFIASKAVQTELSPLVRQLAPSHVRGIEKAVQILTTEEGIGERHIREDVVSPVSGRIVVEDTRVPHPEGGPDDLHWVRRMVFLSTRGLTQSEAYLTQRRPEALDKQAKAGSAKKARRKAAKGKDAMVPHYEVLACEYHVSIVAGLSLIGDTLSKQRRAGKGLGSVLVIGLGGGALPIYLHDVFSFNVECIDLDETVIRLAKEHFGFEESMEEPKLEARLGDGLEAVAERSRAQESSLDVLVVDASGGDPSQAMTCPPAAFLDREFLANAHRSLAQEGLLVVNCVCRSAPVFNSAVASLQAVFEDVYELDAEGDVNRVLFATKQQLPSRSQLDGTPQAAVQACSRLVGLTRAADQHRTPSSIPADDPLVMQLSRLRLLDAVSSNMQSNGQARGH
;
A
#
# COMPACT_ATOMS: atom_id res chain seq x y z
N MET A 1 39.28 -19.06 15.98
CA MET A 1 39.57 -17.96 16.91
C MET A 1 38.30 -17.73 17.73
N SER A 2 38.38 -17.57 19.05
CA SER A 2 37.20 -17.49 19.93
C SER A 2 36.49 -16.13 19.84
N LYS A 3 35.18 -16.11 20.12
CA LYS A 3 34.32 -14.89 20.25
C LYS A 3 34.91 -13.77 21.12
N SER A 4 35.93 -14.06 21.94
CA SER A 4 36.60 -13.11 22.83
C SER A 4 37.36 -11.98 22.13
N ASP A 5 37.71 -12.12 20.84
CA ASP A 5 38.55 -11.14 20.15
C ASP A 5 37.76 -10.01 19.45
N PHE A 6 36.41 -10.04 19.50
CA PHE A 6 35.54 -9.14 18.71
C PHE A 6 34.29 -8.61 19.46
N SER A 7 34.27 -8.67 20.79
CA SER A 7 33.19 -8.06 21.58
C SER A 7 33.12 -6.55 21.28
N GLY A 8 32.05 -6.10 20.62
CA GLY A 8 31.80 -4.70 20.23
C GLY A 8 31.82 -4.39 18.73
N LEU A 9 31.93 -5.40 17.84
CA LEU A 9 31.80 -5.22 16.38
C LEU A 9 30.54 -5.88 15.79
N LEU A 10 29.83 -6.71 16.56
CA LEU A 10 28.58 -7.32 16.09
C LEU A 10 27.42 -6.35 16.32
N PRO A 11 26.33 -6.46 15.55
CA PRO A 11 25.14 -5.64 15.79
C PRO A 11 24.65 -5.78 17.23
N ASP A 12 24.36 -4.66 17.87
CA ASP A 12 23.81 -4.61 19.24
C ASP A 12 22.27 -4.55 19.22
N SER A 13 21.67 -4.30 18.06
CA SER A 13 20.22 -4.37 17.83
C SER A 13 19.87 -5.06 16.51
N PHE A 14 18.61 -5.49 16.37
CA PHE A 14 18.13 -6.14 15.15
C PHE A 14 18.00 -5.18 13.96
N GLU A 15 17.77 -3.89 14.20
CA GLU A 15 17.74 -2.86 13.17
C GLU A 15 19.10 -2.69 12.48
N GLU A 16 20.20 -2.83 13.23
CA GLU A 16 21.55 -2.73 12.71
C GLU A 16 21.88 -3.85 11.70
N PHE A 17 21.28 -5.05 11.83
CA PHE A 17 21.40 -6.11 10.83
C PHE A 17 20.86 -5.71 9.45
N ARG A 18 20.01 -4.67 9.39
CA ARG A 18 19.40 -4.15 8.15
C ARG A 18 20.02 -2.83 7.68
N SER A 19 21.01 -2.29 8.39
CA SER A 19 21.67 -1.02 8.04
C SER A 19 22.90 -1.23 7.16
N VAL A 20 22.89 -0.61 5.98
CA VAL A 20 24.06 -0.58 5.09
C VAL A 20 25.25 0.10 5.77
N GLU A 21 24.99 1.17 6.53
CA GLU A 21 26.01 1.95 7.23
C GLU A 21 26.72 1.12 8.31
N PHE A 22 25.95 0.31 9.06
CA PHE A 22 26.51 -0.61 10.04
C PHE A 22 27.43 -1.62 9.36
N TRP A 23 26.94 -2.31 8.32
CA TRP A 23 27.72 -3.34 7.62
C TRP A 23 28.95 -2.76 6.91
N ASP A 24 28.85 -1.58 6.29
CA ASP A 24 29.99 -0.87 5.72
C ASP A 24 31.06 -0.58 6.79
N GLY A 25 30.64 -0.18 7.99
CA GLY A 25 31.51 -0.01 9.16
C GLY A 25 32.17 -1.31 9.61
N PHE A 26 31.37 -2.38 9.74
CA PHE A 26 31.83 -3.72 10.11
C PHE A 26 32.89 -4.26 9.15
N PHE A 27 32.61 -4.25 7.85
CA PHE A 27 33.55 -4.76 6.83
C PHE A 27 34.83 -3.94 6.80
N LYS A 28 34.73 -2.61 6.91
CA LYS A 28 35.91 -1.73 6.98
C LYS A 28 36.78 -2.01 8.21
N ALA A 29 36.17 -2.23 9.37
CA ALA A 29 36.90 -2.54 10.61
C ALA A 29 37.59 -3.91 10.52
N ARG A 30 37.01 -4.85 9.79
CA ARG A 30 37.51 -6.22 9.67
C ARG A 30 38.65 -6.38 8.65
N GLY A 31 38.63 -5.58 7.58
CA GLY A 31 39.55 -5.73 6.44
C GLY A 31 39.45 -7.13 5.81
N ASN A 32 40.55 -7.62 5.23
CA ASN A 32 40.57 -8.82 4.38
C ASN A 32 40.30 -10.17 5.09
N LYS A 33 39.94 -10.19 6.38
CA LYS A 33 39.66 -11.43 7.12
C LYS A 33 38.20 -11.82 6.95
N ALA A 34 37.92 -12.99 6.37
CA ALA A 34 36.56 -13.47 6.18
C ALA A 34 35.80 -13.62 7.51
N PHE A 35 34.49 -13.35 7.49
CA PHE A 35 33.56 -13.68 8.57
C PHE A 35 32.56 -14.72 8.10
N GLU A 36 32.32 -15.72 8.95
CA GLU A 36 31.47 -16.85 8.60
C GLU A 36 30.31 -16.95 9.59
N TRP A 37 29.15 -16.46 9.16
CA TRP A 37 27.89 -16.77 9.83
C TRP A 37 27.56 -18.25 9.63
N TYR A 38 27.20 -18.92 10.72
CA TYR A 38 26.60 -20.26 10.71
C TYR A 38 27.47 -21.39 10.12
N GLY A 39 28.78 -21.20 10.14
CA GLY A 39 29.76 -22.21 9.70
C GLY A 39 30.37 -21.92 8.33
N GLU A 40 31.43 -22.67 8.03
CA GLU A 40 32.25 -22.55 6.83
C GLU A 40 31.78 -23.55 5.77
N TRP A 41 32.30 -23.41 4.54
CA TRP A 41 31.99 -24.35 3.46
C TRP A 41 32.34 -25.80 3.82
N LYS A 42 33.39 -26.03 4.63
CA LYS A 42 33.77 -27.38 5.07
C LYS A 42 32.62 -28.15 5.75
N GLN A 43 31.77 -27.47 6.54
CA GLN A 43 30.61 -28.08 7.18
C GLN A 43 29.42 -28.24 6.22
N LEU A 44 29.24 -27.28 5.30
CA LEU A 44 28.12 -27.22 4.37
C LEU A 44 28.29 -28.14 3.16
N ARG A 45 29.53 -28.31 2.70
CA ARG A 45 29.95 -29.02 1.49
C ARG A 45 29.36 -30.43 1.38
N PRO A 46 29.38 -31.30 2.41
CA PRO A 46 28.82 -32.64 2.29
C PRO A 46 27.31 -32.66 2.02
N LEU A 47 26.59 -31.60 2.40
CA LEU A 47 25.15 -31.48 2.23
C LEU A 47 24.79 -30.73 0.93
N MET A 48 25.51 -29.65 0.62
CA MET A 48 25.18 -28.77 -0.51
C MET A 48 25.83 -29.19 -1.83
N LEU A 49 27.09 -29.61 -1.84
CA LEU A 49 27.82 -29.90 -3.09
C LEU A 49 27.17 -30.99 -3.96
N PRO A 50 26.62 -32.10 -3.40
CA PRO A 50 25.94 -33.11 -4.22
C PRO A 50 24.76 -32.55 -5.02
N LEU A 51 24.07 -31.54 -4.47
CA LEU A 51 22.90 -30.90 -5.06
C LEU A 51 23.28 -29.70 -5.94
N LEU A 52 24.40 -29.03 -5.66
CA LEU A 52 24.92 -27.93 -6.49
C LEU A 52 25.65 -28.40 -7.76
N LYS A 53 26.10 -29.66 -7.80
CA LYS A 53 26.90 -30.17 -8.91
C LYS A 53 26.09 -30.21 -10.21
N GLY A 54 26.53 -29.42 -11.19
CA GLY A 54 25.89 -29.33 -12.51
C GLY A 54 25.03 -28.08 -12.71
N HIS A 55 24.78 -27.31 -11.65
CA HIS A 55 24.21 -25.97 -11.74
C HIS A 55 25.22 -24.99 -12.33
N LYS A 56 24.76 -24.16 -13.28
CA LYS A 56 25.60 -23.17 -13.99
C LYS A 56 25.27 -21.73 -13.63
N ASP A 57 24.10 -21.52 -13.03
CA ASP A 57 23.59 -20.21 -12.65
C ASP A 57 23.21 -20.31 -11.17
N ILE A 58 24.18 -19.95 -10.31
CA ILE A 58 24.08 -20.01 -8.85
C ILE A 58 24.09 -18.58 -8.32
N LEU A 59 23.10 -18.22 -7.51
CA LEU A 59 23.05 -16.94 -6.81
C LEU A 59 23.39 -17.11 -5.33
N VAL A 60 24.32 -16.32 -4.81
CA VAL A 60 24.58 -16.18 -3.38
C VAL A 60 24.08 -14.79 -2.95
N ILE A 61 23.05 -14.77 -2.10
CA ILE A 61 22.44 -13.55 -1.58
C ILE A 61 23.04 -13.17 -0.22
N GLY A 62 23.13 -11.87 0.06
CA GLY A 62 23.74 -11.37 1.30
C GLY A 62 25.17 -11.93 1.50
N CYS A 63 25.99 -11.90 0.45
CA CYS A 63 27.24 -12.67 0.44
C CYS A 63 28.25 -12.21 1.49
N GLY A 64 28.17 -10.95 1.95
CA GLY A 64 29.12 -10.35 2.86
C GLY A 64 30.57 -10.54 2.42
N ASN A 65 31.47 -10.73 3.39
CA ASN A 65 32.89 -11.04 3.14
C ASN A 65 33.25 -12.52 3.38
N SER A 66 32.25 -13.40 3.25
CA SER A 66 32.36 -14.85 3.40
C SER A 66 33.27 -15.48 2.33
N ASP A 67 34.02 -16.53 2.70
CA ASP A 67 34.79 -17.34 1.76
C ASP A 67 33.95 -18.44 1.09
N LEU A 68 32.67 -18.61 1.48
CA LEU A 68 31.73 -19.59 0.92
C LEU A 68 31.77 -19.66 -0.62
N SER A 69 31.62 -18.53 -1.30
CA SER A 69 31.56 -18.48 -2.77
C SER A 69 32.89 -18.85 -3.42
N ALA A 70 34.00 -18.48 -2.79
CA ALA A 70 35.34 -18.83 -3.24
C ALA A 70 35.60 -20.34 -3.12
N ASP A 71 35.20 -20.92 -2.00
CA ASP A 71 35.36 -22.36 -1.76
C ASP A 71 34.43 -23.20 -2.66
N MET A 72 33.19 -22.76 -2.87
CA MET A 72 32.27 -23.37 -3.83
C MET A 72 32.85 -23.38 -5.25
N TYR A 73 33.45 -22.25 -5.66
CA TYR A 73 34.10 -22.13 -6.97
C TYR A 73 35.24 -23.13 -7.13
N ASP A 74 36.09 -23.27 -6.11
CA ASP A 74 37.24 -24.17 -6.11
C ASP A 74 36.83 -25.65 -6.13
N ASP A 75 35.64 -25.98 -5.63
CA ASP A 75 34.99 -27.31 -5.74
C ASP A 75 34.23 -27.52 -7.07
N GLY A 76 34.32 -26.58 -8.01
CA GLY A 76 33.81 -26.70 -9.39
C GLY A 76 32.48 -26.01 -9.67
N CYS A 77 31.89 -25.30 -8.71
CA CYS A 77 30.71 -24.46 -8.93
C CYS A 77 31.15 -23.09 -9.48
N THR A 78 31.51 -23.02 -10.75
CA THR A 78 32.15 -21.80 -11.30
C THR A 78 31.18 -20.68 -11.68
N GLY A 79 29.88 -20.99 -11.82
CA GLY A 79 28.84 -20.08 -12.28
C GLY A 79 28.17 -19.27 -11.17
N VAL A 80 28.96 -18.71 -10.25
CA VAL A 80 28.45 -18.04 -9.04
C VAL A 80 28.30 -16.53 -9.26
N THR A 81 27.11 -16.02 -9.01
CA THR A 81 26.79 -14.60 -8.91
C THR A 81 26.55 -14.25 -7.46
N ASN A 82 27.22 -13.22 -6.96
CA ASN A 82 27.16 -12.79 -5.57
C ASN A 82 26.53 -11.41 -5.49
N ILE A 83 25.57 -11.25 -4.57
CA ILE A 83 24.95 -9.95 -4.30
C ILE A 83 24.99 -9.59 -2.82
N ASP A 84 25.10 -8.30 -2.57
CA ASP A 84 25.04 -7.68 -1.25
C ASP A 84 24.68 -6.19 -1.44
N PHE A 85 23.94 -5.60 -0.50
CA PHE A 85 23.60 -4.18 -0.54
C PHE A 85 24.82 -3.27 -0.26
N SER A 86 25.90 -3.79 0.34
CA SER A 86 27.10 -3.05 0.66
C SER A 86 28.00 -2.94 -0.57
N LYS A 87 28.15 -1.72 -1.07
CA LYS A 87 29.09 -1.42 -2.14
C LYS A 87 30.55 -1.68 -1.73
N GLY A 88 30.85 -1.46 -0.45
CA GLY A 88 32.18 -1.69 0.11
C GLY A 88 32.60 -3.14 0.00
N VAL A 89 31.76 -4.05 0.50
CA VAL A 89 32.08 -5.48 0.56
C VAL A 89 32.10 -6.12 -0.83
N ILE A 90 31.17 -5.73 -1.71
CA ILE A 90 31.15 -6.20 -3.10
C ILE A 90 32.46 -5.84 -3.82
N LYS A 91 32.95 -4.61 -3.64
CA LYS A 91 34.22 -4.18 -4.24
C LYS A 91 35.39 -4.97 -3.67
N GLU A 92 35.44 -5.17 -2.35
CA GLU A 92 36.50 -5.95 -1.69
C GLU A 92 36.53 -7.39 -2.21
N MET A 93 35.38 -8.06 -2.20
CA MET A 93 35.28 -9.47 -2.57
C MET A 93 35.52 -9.71 -4.05
N MET A 94 35.09 -8.77 -4.91
CA MET A 94 35.47 -8.78 -6.33
C MET A 94 37.00 -8.71 -6.48
N LEU A 95 37.68 -7.77 -5.83
CA LEU A 95 39.14 -7.60 -5.94
C LEU A 95 39.89 -8.81 -5.39
N LYS A 96 39.42 -9.39 -4.28
CA LYS A 96 39.99 -10.60 -3.66
C LYS A 96 39.98 -11.78 -4.63
N ASN A 97 38.94 -11.91 -5.45
CA ASN A 97 38.70 -13.09 -6.27
C ASN A 97 39.03 -12.94 -7.77
N LEU A 98 39.12 -11.71 -8.29
CA LEU A 98 39.21 -11.42 -9.73
C LEU A 98 40.29 -12.21 -10.48
N ARG A 99 41.46 -12.44 -9.87
CA ARG A 99 42.59 -13.12 -10.53
C ARG A 99 42.47 -14.64 -10.51
N GLN A 100 41.99 -15.23 -9.42
CA GLN A 100 41.98 -16.68 -9.23
C GLN A 100 40.65 -17.31 -9.68
N ARG A 101 39.55 -16.55 -9.58
CA ARG A 101 38.18 -17.04 -9.80
C ARG A 101 37.42 -16.09 -10.74
N PRO A 102 37.90 -15.92 -11.99
CA PRO A 102 37.45 -14.85 -12.88
C PRO A 102 36.01 -14.97 -13.37
N LEU A 103 35.37 -16.14 -13.23
CA LEU A 103 33.99 -16.34 -13.68
C LEU A 103 32.95 -15.91 -12.63
N MET A 104 33.36 -15.63 -11.39
CA MET A 104 32.45 -15.11 -10.37
C MET A 104 32.00 -13.68 -10.69
N LYS A 105 30.70 -13.44 -10.55
CA LYS A 105 30.09 -12.12 -10.69
C LYS A 105 29.81 -11.54 -9.30
N TRP A 106 29.98 -10.23 -9.16
CA TRP A 106 29.78 -9.50 -7.91
C TRP A 106 28.97 -8.23 -8.22
N GLN A 107 27.81 -8.06 -7.60
CA GLN A 107 26.91 -6.94 -7.89
C GLN A 107 26.33 -6.35 -6.60
N VAL A 108 26.26 -5.02 -6.55
CA VAL A 108 25.57 -4.32 -5.45
C VAL A 108 24.07 -4.42 -5.70
N MET A 109 23.35 -5.09 -4.82
CA MET A 109 21.91 -5.32 -4.99
C MET A 109 21.24 -5.66 -3.66
N ASP A 110 20.03 -5.15 -3.47
CA ASP A 110 19.15 -5.54 -2.38
C ASP A 110 18.52 -6.91 -2.70
N MET A 111 18.66 -7.86 -1.78
CA MET A 111 18.12 -9.23 -1.95
C MET A 111 16.59 -9.29 -1.85
N THR A 112 15.94 -8.25 -1.33
CA THR A 112 14.47 -8.14 -1.27
C THR A 112 13.85 -7.57 -2.55
N GLN A 113 14.67 -7.02 -3.45
CA GLN A 113 14.24 -6.44 -4.73
C GLN A 113 15.36 -6.54 -5.78
N THR A 114 15.53 -7.73 -6.36
CA THR A 114 16.59 -7.96 -7.33
C THR A 114 16.21 -7.50 -8.75
N LYS A 115 17.22 -7.24 -9.59
CA LYS A 115 17.04 -6.78 -10.97
C LYS A 115 17.18 -7.90 -12.01
N PHE A 116 17.22 -9.16 -11.57
CA PHE A 116 17.34 -10.31 -12.46
C PHE A 116 15.96 -10.71 -13.00
N ALA A 117 15.95 -11.31 -14.20
CA ALA A 117 14.73 -11.85 -14.78
C ALA A 117 14.21 -13.05 -13.98
N ASP A 118 12.90 -13.32 -14.08
CA ASP A 118 12.26 -14.49 -13.48
C ASP A 118 12.90 -15.79 -13.97
N GLY A 119 13.05 -16.76 -13.06
CA GLY A 119 13.62 -18.07 -13.38
C GLY A 119 15.05 -18.01 -13.93
N SER A 120 15.87 -17.06 -13.49
CA SER A 120 17.24 -16.84 -13.97
C SER A 120 18.30 -17.69 -13.26
N PHE A 121 17.95 -18.33 -12.14
CA PHE A 121 18.90 -19.12 -11.37
C PHE A 121 18.39 -20.54 -11.12
N SER A 122 19.27 -21.49 -11.38
CA SER A 122 19.05 -22.91 -11.10
C SER A 122 19.32 -23.25 -9.62
N ALA A 123 20.13 -22.46 -8.91
CA ALA A 123 20.35 -22.60 -7.48
C ALA A 123 20.51 -21.25 -6.78
N ILE A 124 19.97 -21.13 -5.58
CA ILE A 124 20.11 -19.93 -4.73
C ILE A 124 20.61 -20.34 -3.35
N VAL A 125 21.57 -19.60 -2.81
CA VAL A 125 22.19 -19.84 -1.50
C VAL A 125 22.01 -18.60 -0.63
N ASP A 126 21.34 -18.80 0.50
CA ASP A 126 21.19 -17.85 1.61
C ASP A 126 21.92 -18.40 2.84
N LYS A 127 22.84 -17.61 3.39
CA LYS A 127 23.53 -17.95 4.65
C LYS A 127 23.38 -16.81 5.64
N GLY A 128 22.24 -16.80 6.33
CA GLY A 128 21.88 -15.82 7.35
C GLY A 128 21.33 -14.50 6.83
N GLY A 129 21.07 -14.36 5.54
CA GLY A 129 20.38 -13.23 4.95
C GLY A 129 18.93 -13.15 5.40
N LEU A 130 18.19 -14.27 5.40
CA LEU A 130 16.83 -14.31 5.96
C LEU A 130 16.80 -13.93 7.44
N ASP A 131 17.73 -14.44 8.24
CA ASP A 131 17.83 -14.12 9.67
C ASP A 131 18.14 -12.63 9.89
N ALA A 132 19.01 -12.04 9.07
CA ALA A 132 19.34 -10.62 9.14
C ALA A 132 18.13 -9.71 8.86
N LEU A 133 17.19 -10.15 8.02
CA LEU A 133 15.94 -9.43 7.77
C LEU A 133 14.89 -9.67 8.85
N MET A 134 14.91 -10.86 9.46
CA MET A 134 13.87 -11.35 10.36
C MET A 134 14.26 -11.29 11.84
N GLY A 135 14.87 -10.18 12.27
CA GLY A 135 15.12 -9.94 13.69
C GLY A 135 13.85 -9.98 14.54
N GLU A 136 13.91 -10.56 15.74
CA GLU A 136 12.77 -10.56 16.66
C GLU A 136 12.38 -9.14 17.06
N ASP A 137 11.08 -8.91 17.29
CA ASP A 137 10.49 -7.63 17.71
C ASP A 137 10.86 -6.42 16.82
N THR A 138 11.31 -6.66 15.59
CA THR A 138 11.73 -5.62 14.65
C THR A 138 10.58 -5.26 13.70
N PRO A 139 10.11 -3.99 13.67
CA PRO A 139 9.06 -3.57 12.75
C PRO A 139 9.39 -3.87 11.28
N GLY A 140 8.44 -4.46 10.56
CA GLY A 140 8.60 -4.81 9.14
C GLY A 140 9.56 -5.97 8.85
N ALA A 141 10.07 -6.67 9.86
CA ALA A 141 10.94 -7.84 9.68
C ALA A 141 10.24 -8.99 8.95
N ASP A 142 8.98 -9.24 9.30
CA ASP A 142 8.16 -10.25 8.65
C ASP A 142 7.89 -9.93 7.16
N GLU A 143 7.61 -8.66 6.84
CA GLU A 143 7.45 -8.18 5.47
C GLU A 143 8.75 -8.30 4.67
N ALA A 144 9.89 -7.93 5.26
CA ALA A 144 11.20 -8.04 4.62
C ALA A 144 11.56 -9.51 4.32
N GLY A 145 11.33 -10.41 5.29
CA GLY A 145 11.48 -11.85 5.09
C GLY A 145 10.55 -12.40 4.00
N ALA A 146 9.30 -11.94 3.96
CA ALA A 146 8.35 -12.30 2.91
C ALA A 146 8.82 -11.84 1.52
N LYS A 147 9.31 -10.59 1.39
CA LYS A 147 9.87 -10.06 0.14
C LYS A 147 11.07 -10.87 -0.35
N LEU A 148 11.99 -11.20 0.55
CA LEU A 148 13.14 -12.05 0.21
C LEU A 148 12.72 -13.42 -0.32
N LEU A 149 11.83 -14.10 0.40
CA LEU A 149 11.37 -15.44 0.01
C LEU A 149 10.57 -15.41 -1.31
N ALA A 150 9.82 -14.34 -1.57
CA ALA A 150 9.16 -14.11 -2.84
C ALA A 150 10.16 -13.91 -3.99
N GLU A 151 11.22 -13.13 -3.78
CA GLU A 151 12.31 -12.97 -4.75
C GLU A 151 13.01 -14.30 -5.03
N VAL A 152 13.33 -15.07 -4.00
CA VAL A 152 13.91 -16.42 -4.16
C VAL A 152 12.99 -17.31 -5.01
N ALA A 153 11.68 -17.35 -4.71
CA ALA A 153 10.72 -18.15 -5.46
C ALA A 153 10.58 -17.69 -6.93
N ARG A 154 10.66 -16.37 -7.19
CA ARG A 154 10.61 -15.77 -8.53
C ARG A 154 11.86 -16.09 -9.35
N LEU A 155 13.03 -16.01 -8.72
CA LEU A 155 14.33 -16.21 -9.38
C LEU A 155 14.66 -17.66 -9.67
N LEU A 156 14.13 -18.60 -8.88
CA LEU A 156 14.33 -20.03 -9.11
C LEU A 156 13.69 -20.49 -10.42
N GLU A 157 14.50 -21.12 -11.27
CA GLU A 157 14.07 -21.74 -12.52
C GLU A 157 12.87 -22.69 -12.32
N ALA A 158 11.94 -22.69 -13.27
CA ALA A 158 10.78 -23.60 -13.32
C ALA A 158 11.15 -25.00 -13.84
N ARG A 159 12.21 -25.57 -13.28
CA ARG A 159 12.82 -26.83 -13.68
C ARG A 159 12.99 -27.76 -12.48
N LYS A 160 12.87 -29.06 -12.73
CA LYS A 160 13.19 -30.10 -11.75
C LYS A 160 14.67 -30.03 -11.34
N GLY A 161 14.92 -30.08 -10.05
CA GLY A 161 16.25 -29.99 -9.45
C GLY A 161 16.72 -28.55 -9.20
N SER A 162 15.93 -27.53 -9.54
CA SER A 162 16.20 -26.17 -9.06
C SER A 162 16.06 -26.11 -7.54
N VAL A 163 17.01 -25.49 -6.86
CA VAL A 163 17.17 -25.63 -5.41
C VAL A 163 17.50 -24.31 -4.71
N TYR A 164 16.88 -24.08 -3.55
CA TYR A 164 17.23 -23.03 -2.62
C TYR A 164 17.80 -23.62 -1.33
N PHE A 165 18.96 -23.13 -0.91
CA PHE A 165 19.61 -23.44 0.35
C PHE A 165 19.50 -22.25 1.28
N CYS A 166 18.90 -22.43 2.44
CA CYS A 166 18.88 -21.43 3.51
C CYS A 166 19.55 -21.99 4.76
N VAL A 167 20.65 -21.37 5.17
CA VAL A 167 21.33 -21.66 6.43
C VAL A 167 20.86 -20.61 7.45
N THR A 168 20.15 -21.06 8.48
CA THR A 168 19.40 -20.19 9.41
C THR A 168 19.43 -20.73 10.84
N LEU A 169 19.26 -19.86 11.83
CA LEU A 169 18.96 -20.27 13.22
C LEU A 169 17.52 -20.75 13.40
N ALA A 170 16.68 -20.67 12.37
CA ALA A 170 15.36 -21.30 12.32
C ALA A 170 14.48 -21.01 13.55
N GLN A 171 14.58 -19.80 14.12
CA GLN A 171 13.67 -19.35 15.18
C GLN A 171 12.22 -19.47 14.72
N SER A 172 11.28 -19.57 15.66
CA SER A 172 9.90 -19.97 15.39
C SER A 172 9.20 -19.11 14.33
N HIS A 173 9.41 -17.80 14.32
CA HIS A 173 8.87 -16.89 13.29
C HIS A 173 9.53 -17.08 11.93
N VAL A 174 10.86 -17.26 11.87
CA VAL A 174 11.61 -17.54 10.63
C VAL A 174 11.14 -18.87 10.01
N SER A 175 11.05 -19.91 10.81
CA SER A 175 10.60 -21.24 10.39
C SER A 175 9.17 -21.20 9.83
N ARG A 176 8.23 -20.53 10.53
CA ARG A 176 6.85 -20.39 10.05
C ARG A 176 6.79 -19.65 8.71
N ARG A 177 7.51 -18.54 8.58
CA ARG A 177 7.53 -17.71 7.35
C ARG A 177 8.12 -18.47 6.16
N LEU A 178 9.24 -19.17 6.35
CA LEU A 178 9.86 -19.99 5.31
C LEU A 178 8.92 -21.11 4.84
N LEU A 179 8.34 -21.87 5.77
CA LEU A 179 7.43 -22.97 5.42
C LEU A 179 6.14 -22.48 4.76
N ALA A 180 5.64 -21.29 5.15
CA ALA A 180 4.50 -20.66 4.48
C ALA A 180 4.83 -20.27 3.04
N ALA A 181 5.99 -19.66 2.79
CA ALA A 181 6.42 -19.24 1.44
C ALA A 181 6.59 -20.43 0.48
N PHE A 182 7.05 -21.58 0.99
CA PHE A 182 7.25 -22.79 0.20
C PHE A 182 6.18 -23.86 0.44
N SER A 183 4.96 -23.45 0.76
CA SER A 183 3.79 -24.33 0.97
C SER A 183 3.27 -25.02 -0.30
N GLY A 184 3.66 -24.54 -1.48
CA GLY A 184 3.32 -25.11 -2.79
C GLY A 184 4.12 -26.38 -3.18
N PRO A 185 4.34 -26.64 -4.49
CA PRO A 185 4.96 -27.87 -5.00
C PRO A 185 6.49 -27.88 -4.81
N TRP A 186 6.90 -27.82 -3.56
CA TRP A 186 8.29 -27.79 -3.13
C TRP A 186 8.55 -28.94 -2.16
N HIS A 187 9.68 -29.62 -2.35
CA HIS A 187 10.22 -30.52 -1.35
C HIS A 187 11.08 -29.72 -0.39
N VAL A 188 10.68 -29.69 0.88
CA VAL A 188 11.39 -28.93 1.92
C VAL A 188 12.02 -29.91 2.90
N LYS A 189 13.32 -29.76 3.16
CA LYS A 189 14.08 -30.61 4.07
C LYS A 189 14.91 -29.77 5.02
N LEU A 190 14.77 -30.01 6.33
CA LEU A 190 15.54 -29.37 7.39
C LEU A 190 16.56 -30.36 7.95
N GLN A 191 17.84 -29.97 7.90
CA GLN A 191 18.95 -30.78 8.40
C GLN A 191 19.76 -29.99 9.42
N ARG A 192 20.18 -30.66 10.50
CA ARG A 192 21.07 -30.06 11.49
C ARG A 192 22.48 -29.97 10.92
N LEU A 193 23.10 -28.79 11.00
CA LEU A 193 24.51 -28.66 10.66
C LEU A 193 25.39 -29.24 11.79
N PRO A 194 26.55 -29.85 11.51
CA PRO A 194 27.44 -30.32 12.57
C PRO A 194 27.82 -29.19 13.53
N PRO A 195 27.72 -29.36 14.85
CA PRO A 195 28.07 -28.30 15.80
C PRO A 195 29.57 -28.01 15.73
N THR A 196 29.91 -26.73 15.74
CA THR A 196 31.30 -26.27 15.82
C THR A 196 31.68 -25.94 17.27
N PRO A 197 32.98 -25.94 17.64
CA PRO A 197 33.41 -25.71 19.02
C PRO A 197 32.91 -24.39 19.63
N ASP A 198 32.70 -23.36 18.82
CA ASP A 198 32.18 -22.04 19.18
C ASP A 198 30.65 -22.02 19.41
N MET A 199 29.95 -23.09 19.04
CA MET A 199 28.52 -23.29 19.32
C MET A 199 28.28 -24.11 20.60
N ALA A 200 29.34 -24.55 21.29
CA ALA A 200 29.22 -25.30 22.52
C ALA A 200 28.48 -24.49 23.60
N GLY A 201 27.33 -25.01 24.06
CA GLY A 201 26.50 -24.37 25.08
C GLY A 201 25.48 -23.34 24.58
N SER A 202 25.43 -23.07 23.26
CA SER A 202 24.41 -22.18 22.69
C SER A 202 23.01 -22.82 22.74
N PRO A 203 21.95 -22.06 23.08
CA PRO A 203 20.57 -22.54 22.99
C PRO A 203 20.10 -22.70 21.52
N LEU A 204 20.77 -22.04 20.58
CA LEU A 204 20.47 -22.09 19.15
C LEU A 204 21.62 -22.74 18.37
N GLN A 205 21.26 -23.52 17.36
CA GLN A 205 22.18 -24.09 16.38
C GLN A 205 21.67 -23.86 14.95
N PRO A 206 22.57 -23.56 14.00
CA PRO A 206 22.20 -23.46 12.60
C PRO A 206 21.64 -24.74 11.99
N LEU A 207 20.61 -24.57 11.19
CA LEU A 207 20.02 -25.60 10.35
C LEU A 207 20.24 -25.24 8.88
N LEU A 208 20.37 -26.27 8.04
CA LEU A 208 20.27 -26.15 6.60
C LEU A 208 18.86 -26.53 6.18
N VAL A 209 18.15 -25.58 5.59
CA VAL A 209 16.88 -25.79 4.92
C VAL A 209 17.14 -25.89 3.43
N THR A 210 16.74 -27.01 2.84
CA THR A 210 16.81 -27.25 1.39
C THR A 210 15.40 -27.23 0.83
N VAL A 211 15.18 -26.43 -0.21
CA VAL A 211 13.90 -26.29 -0.90
C VAL A 211 14.11 -26.65 -2.37
N GLU A 212 13.62 -27.81 -2.80
CA GLU A 212 13.73 -28.29 -4.18
C GLU A 212 12.39 -28.20 -4.90
N ARG A 213 12.40 -27.78 -6.17
CA ARG A 213 11.18 -27.70 -6.97
C ARG A 213 10.69 -29.10 -7.38
N ALA A 214 9.43 -29.42 -7.07
CA ALA A 214 8.82 -30.69 -7.47
C ALA A 214 8.41 -30.67 -8.97
N ASP A 215 8.30 -31.85 -9.57
CA ASP A 215 7.92 -32.02 -10.98
C ASP A 215 6.42 -31.73 -11.19
N LEU A 216 6.08 -30.61 -11.84
CA LEU A 216 4.69 -30.17 -12.04
C LEU A 216 3.82 -31.16 -12.81
N ALA A 217 4.40 -32.04 -13.64
CA ALA A 217 3.63 -33.01 -14.41
C ALA A 217 3.13 -34.18 -13.55
N HIS A 218 3.79 -34.45 -12.43
CA HIS A 218 3.47 -35.52 -11.46
C HIS A 218 3.46 -34.96 -10.04
N ALA A 219 3.25 -33.66 -9.87
CA ALA A 219 3.31 -32.96 -8.60
C ALA A 219 2.11 -33.38 -7.77
N ASP A 220 2.28 -34.49 -7.07
CA ASP A 220 1.61 -34.69 -5.79
C ASP A 220 2.11 -33.54 -4.91
N ALA A 221 1.30 -32.49 -4.74
CA ALA A 221 1.64 -31.27 -4.01
C ALA A 221 1.82 -31.51 -2.49
N SER A 222 2.04 -32.76 -2.09
CA SER A 222 1.82 -33.27 -0.74
C SER A 222 3.05 -33.96 -0.13
N VAL A 223 4.26 -33.77 -0.67
CA VAL A 223 5.45 -34.33 -0.01
C VAL A 223 5.66 -33.60 1.32
N PRO A 224 5.58 -34.29 2.48
CA PRO A 224 5.73 -33.65 3.76
C PRO A 224 7.13 -33.05 3.90
N THR A 225 7.20 -31.89 4.55
CA THR A 225 8.45 -31.29 4.97
C THR A 225 9.20 -32.29 5.85
N GLU A 226 10.44 -32.60 5.48
CA GLU A 226 11.28 -33.57 6.16
C GLU A 226 12.16 -32.90 7.22
N VAL A 227 12.32 -33.58 8.37
CA VAL A 227 13.21 -33.16 9.43
C VAL A 227 14.22 -34.27 9.72
N CYS A 228 15.51 -33.97 9.58
CA CYS A 228 16.61 -34.90 9.80
C CYS A 228 17.50 -34.44 10.96
N PHE A 229 16.96 -34.43 12.18
CA PHE A 229 17.68 -33.96 13.39
C PHE A 229 18.28 -35.09 14.26
N GLY A 230 17.90 -36.36 14.02
CA GLY A 230 18.20 -37.48 14.93
C GLY A 230 17.33 -37.48 16.21
N GLU A 231 17.65 -38.34 17.17
CA GLU A 231 17.00 -38.32 18.51
C GLU A 231 17.47 -37.09 19.31
N ALA A 232 16.54 -36.45 20.03
CA ALA A 232 16.85 -35.33 20.90
C ALA A 232 17.60 -35.84 22.14
N SER A 233 18.93 -35.92 22.07
CA SER A 233 19.76 -36.02 23.26
C SER A 233 19.60 -34.77 24.14
N SER A 234 20.00 -34.83 25.41
CA SER A 234 20.02 -33.77 26.44
C SER A 234 20.90 -32.53 26.10
N ALA A 235 20.88 -32.09 24.86
CA ALA A 235 21.66 -30.98 24.33
C ALA A 235 20.99 -29.64 24.67
N PRO A 236 21.77 -28.56 24.86
CA PRO A 236 21.26 -27.24 25.25
C PRO A 236 20.30 -26.59 24.22
N ASN A 237 20.20 -27.13 23.01
CA ASN A 237 19.32 -26.67 21.94
C ASN A 237 18.09 -27.58 21.71
N GLY A 238 17.75 -28.41 22.70
CA GLY A 238 16.60 -29.30 22.63
C GLY A 238 15.28 -28.57 22.37
N GLU A 239 15.11 -27.40 22.97
CA GLU A 239 13.91 -26.55 22.82
C GLU A 239 13.73 -26.05 21.39
N GLN A 240 14.76 -25.41 20.81
CA GLN A 240 14.77 -24.97 19.40
C GLN A 240 14.39 -26.12 18.44
N LEU A 241 15.00 -27.29 18.59
CA LEU A 241 14.73 -28.44 17.71
C LEU A 241 13.33 -29.02 17.93
N GLN A 242 12.78 -28.92 19.13
CA GLN A 242 11.41 -29.33 19.44
C GLN A 242 10.39 -28.36 18.82
N ASP A 243 10.62 -27.06 18.93
CA ASP A 243 9.81 -26.02 18.32
C ASP A 243 9.77 -26.18 16.79
N VAL A 244 10.93 -26.36 16.16
CA VAL A 244 11.00 -26.59 14.71
C VAL A 244 10.26 -27.87 14.32
N ARG A 245 10.38 -28.96 15.10
CA ARG A 245 9.60 -30.19 14.85
C ARG A 245 8.10 -29.94 14.95
N GLN A 246 7.65 -29.19 15.95
CA GLN A 246 6.24 -28.85 16.12
C GLN A 246 5.74 -28.02 14.94
N ILE A 247 6.46 -26.97 14.54
CA ILE A 247 6.11 -26.12 13.40
C ILE A 247 6.05 -26.93 12.10
N VAL A 248 6.99 -27.85 11.90
CA VAL A 248 6.95 -28.76 10.74
C VAL A 248 5.77 -29.73 10.81
N GLN A 249 5.41 -30.26 11.98
CA GLN A 249 4.22 -31.09 12.16
C GLN A 249 2.94 -30.32 11.85
N GLU A 250 2.82 -29.09 12.33
CA GLU A 250 1.70 -28.18 12.03
C GLU A 250 1.62 -27.90 10.53
N SER A 251 2.75 -27.55 9.90
CA SER A 251 2.83 -27.32 8.44
C SER A 251 2.46 -28.57 7.65
N ASN A 252 2.94 -29.75 8.05
CA ASN A 252 2.62 -31.00 7.40
C ASN A 252 1.17 -31.41 7.62
N ALA A 253 0.59 -31.12 8.79
CA ALA A 253 -0.84 -31.34 9.05
C ALA A 253 -1.71 -30.44 8.16
N LEU A 254 -1.28 -29.20 7.90
CA LEU A 254 -1.93 -28.32 6.93
C LEU A 254 -1.81 -28.86 5.50
N ARG A 255 -0.61 -29.30 5.10
CA ARG A 255 -0.37 -29.96 3.79
C ARG A 255 -1.18 -31.25 3.63
N SER A 256 -1.39 -32.03 4.70
CA SER A 256 -2.18 -33.27 4.66
C SER A 256 -3.68 -33.03 4.71
N ARG A 257 -4.16 -32.00 5.43
CA ARG A 257 -5.56 -31.58 5.38
C ARG A 257 -5.92 -31.05 3.99
N ALA A 258 -5.00 -30.32 3.36
CA ALA A 258 -5.11 -29.97 1.95
C ALA A 258 -5.20 -31.21 1.06
N ARG A 259 -4.49 -32.32 1.37
CA ARG A 259 -4.58 -33.62 0.66
C ARG A 259 -5.95 -34.31 0.79
N GLU A 260 -6.53 -34.35 1.99
CA GLU A 260 -7.87 -34.92 2.22
C GLU A 260 -8.98 -34.08 1.56
N GLN A 261 -8.76 -32.75 1.44
CA GLN A 261 -9.63 -31.86 0.66
C GLN A 261 -9.34 -31.92 -0.86
N ASP A 262 -8.09 -32.14 -1.29
CA ASP A 262 -7.61 -32.15 -2.68
C ASP A 262 -8.18 -33.29 -3.52
N GLU A 263 -8.45 -34.47 -2.94
CA GLU A 263 -9.07 -35.58 -3.70
C GLU A 263 -10.53 -35.26 -4.09
N ALA A 264 -11.19 -34.38 -3.34
CA ALA A 264 -12.56 -33.95 -3.62
C ALA A 264 -12.58 -32.60 -4.38
N ASP A 265 -11.65 -31.68 -4.09
CA ASP A 265 -11.60 -30.30 -4.59
C ASP A 265 -10.28 -30.01 -5.35
N PRO A 266 -10.25 -30.11 -6.70
CA PRO A 266 -9.10 -29.74 -7.53
C PRO A 266 -8.57 -28.30 -7.41
N PHE A 267 -9.24 -27.42 -6.67
CA PHE A 267 -8.89 -26.01 -6.47
C PHE A 267 -8.41 -25.71 -5.04
N ALA A 268 -8.39 -26.69 -4.12
CA ALA A 268 -7.72 -26.58 -2.81
C ALA A 268 -6.18 -26.40 -2.94
N ARG A 269 -5.62 -26.68 -4.12
CA ARG A 269 -4.24 -26.33 -4.55
C ARG A 269 -3.96 -24.81 -4.61
N LEU A 270 -4.98 -23.98 -4.37
CA LEU A 270 -4.88 -22.53 -4.35
C LEU A 270 -4.93 -22.07 -2.88
N HIS A 271 -3.77 -21.72 -2.32
CA HIS A 271 -3.67 -21.16 -0.96
C HIS A 271 -4.60 -19.95 -0.74
N PRO A 272 -4.96 -19.64 0.52
CA PRO A 272 -5.66 -18.39 0.85
C PRO A 272 -4.92 -17.19 0.25
N GLY A 273 -5.63 -16.34 -0.49
CA GLY A 273 -5.06 -15.16 -1.16
C GLY A 273 -4.53 -15.41 -2.57
N ARG A 274 -4.68 -16.62 -3.14
CA ARG A 274 -4.31 -16.85 -4.54
C ARG A 274 -5.34 -16.21 -5.48
N ARG A 275 -4.81 -15.35 -6.36
CA ARG A 275 -5.59 -14.59 -7.33
C ARG A 275 -5.78 -15.34 -8.64
N LEU A 276 -7.00 -15.33 -9.16
CA LEU A 276 -7.41 -16.01 -10.39
C LEU A 276 -8.00 -14.99 -11.38
N PHE A 277 -7.66 -15.15 -12.66
CA PHE A 277 -8.31 -14.43 -13.76
C PHE A 277 -9.36 -15.34 -14.39
N LEU A 278 -10.63 -14.89 -14.41
CA LEU A 278 -11.73 -15.68 -14.95
C LEU A 278 -12.15 -15.12 -16.32
N PRO A 279 -12.12 -15.93 -17.41
CA PRO A 279 -12.55 -15.49 -18.73
C PRO A 279 -14.07 -15.35 -18.82
N SER A 280 -14.56 -14.57 -19.80
CA SER A 280 -15.99 -14.45 -20.13
C SER A 280 -16.50 -15.68 -20.90
N LEU A 281 -17.73 -16.12 -20.63
CA LEU A 281 -18.41 -17.21 -21.32
C LEU A 281 -19.42 -16.66 -22.36
N ALA A 282 -18.96 -16.12 -23.49
CA ALA A 282 -19.75 -15.86 -24.72
C ALA A 282 -18.79 -15.40 -25.85
N GLN A 283 -18.76 -15.87 -27.10
CA GLN A 283 -19.58 -16.80 -27.90
C GLN A 283 -18.63 -17.70 -28.72
N GLU A 284 -18.82 -19.02 -28.68
CA GLU A 284 -18.38 -19.90 -29.78
C GLU A 284 -19.33 -19.67 -30.96
N GLY A 285 -18.85 -19.05 -32.05
CA GLY A 285 -19.64 -18.87 -33.26
C GLY A 285 -18.96 -18.04 -34.35
N SER A 286 -18.37 -18.75 -35.32
CA SER A 286 -18.03 -18.35 -36.71
C SER A 286 -17.17 -17.09 -36.95
N GLU A 287 -15.91 -17.26 -37.37
CA GLU A 287 -15.54 -17.23 -38.80
C GLU A 287 -14.05 -17.58 -39.01
N SER A 288 -13.86 -18.36 -40.08
CA SER A 288 -12.66 -18.77 -40.83
C SER A 288 -11.25 -18.37 -40.38
N ALA A 289 -10.42 -19.42 -40.26
CA ALA A 289 -8.98 -19.37 -40.45
C ALA A 289 -8.60 -18.65 -41.76
N GLN A 290 -7.90 -17.52 -41.64
CA GLN A 290 -6.93 -17.08 -42.63
C GLN A 290 -5.66 -16.66 -41.88
N ASP A 291 -4.61 -17.46 -42.08
CA ASP A 291 -3.23 -17.10 -41.81
C ASP A 291 -2.93 -15.72 -42.41
N THR A 292 -2.53 -14.78 -41.56
CA THR A 292 -1.54 -13.78 -41.93
C THR A 292 -0.56 -13.64 -40.77
N ASP A 293 0.57 -14.35 -40.91
CA ASP A 293 1.82 -14.03 -40.22
C ASP A 293 2.16 -12.55 -40.48
N GLN A 294 1.99 -11.70 -39.47
CA GLN A 294 2.75 -10.46 -39.22
C GLN A 294 2.12 -9.73 -38.04
N ASP A 295 2.69 -9.93 -36.85
CA ASP A 295 2.93 -8.93 -35.79
C ASP A 295 3.13 -9.65 -34.43
N GLU A 296 4.22 -10.41 -34.31
CA GLU A 296 4.70 -11.04 -33.07
C GLU A 296 5.83 -10.22 -32.39
N GLU A 297 5.91 -8.91 -32.64
CA GLU A 297 6.90 -8.02 -32.00
C GLU A 297 6.26 -6.81 -31.31
N ALA A 298 5.42 -7.04 -30.29
CA ALA A 298 5.20 -6.10 -29.17
C ALA A 298 4.24 -6.69 -28.12
N SER A 299 4.76 -7.40 -27.10
CA SER A 299 4.24 -7.44 -25.71
C SER A 299 4.73 -8.67 -24.93
N THR A 300 6.04 -8.74 -24.67
CA THR A 300 6.63 -9.64 -23.66
C THR A 300 7.22 -8.84 -22.49
N SER A 301 6.47 -7.85 -21.99
CA SER A 301 6.77 -7.15 -20.74
C SER A 301 5.68 -7.44 -19.71
N GLY A 302 6.05 -8.16 -18.63
CA GLY A 302 5.23 -8.25 -17.42
C GLY A 302 4.62 -9.62 -17.14
N ARG A 303 5.43 -10.67 -17.03
CA ARG A 303 5.08 -11.81 -16.16
C ARG A 303 5.72 -11.55 -14.80
N GLY A 304 5.07 -10.71 -14.00
CA GLY A 304 5.35 -10.61 -12.57
C GLY A 304 4.56 -11.67 -11.80
N ASN A 305 4.92 -11.86 -10.53
CA ASN A 305 4.20 -12.72 -9.58
C ASN A 305 2.69 -12.35 -9.56
N PRO A 306 1.74 -13.29 -9.72
CA PRO A 306 0.29 -12.98 -9.76
C PRO A 306 -0.25 -12.30 -8.49
N LEU A 307 0.53 -12.32 -7.41
CA LEU A 307 0.23 -11.69 -6.13
C LEU A 307 0.42 -10.16 -6.14
N ASP A 308 1.34 -9.64 -6.96
CA ASP A 308 1.69 -8.21 -7.03
C ASP A 308 1.07 -7.49 -8.25
N ALA A 309 0.37 -8.24 -9.12
CA ALA A 309 -0.35 -7.63 -10.23
C ALA A 309 -1.56 -6.82 -9.73
N PRO A 310 -1.83 -5.62 -10.26
CA PRO A 310 -2.97 -4.80 -9.83
C PRO A 310 -4.37 -5.46 -10.01
N LEU A 311 -5.34 -5.19 -9.12
CA LEU A 311 -6.75 -5.65 -9.23
C LEU A 311 -7.52 -5.00 -10.40
N GLY A 312 -7.70 -5.69 -11.53
CA GLY A 312 -8.36 -5.11 -12.71
C GLY A 312 -7.45 -4.99 -13.93
N GLY A 313 -7.17 -6.11 -14.58
CA GLY A 313 -6.56 -6.12 -15.92
C GLY A 313 -7.62 -6.00 -17.00
N GLU A 314 -7.36 -5.22 -18.04
CA GLU A 314 -8.35 -4.89 -19.10
C GLU A 314 -8.76 -6.08 -19.98
N LYS A 315 -7.97 -7.16 -19.98
CA LYS A 315 -8.23 -8.32 -20.82
C LYS A 315 -9.24 -9.29 -20.20
N ALA A 316 -9.34 -9.32 -18.88
CA ALA A 316 -10.20 -10.28 -18.17
C ALA A 316 -11.45 -9.58 -17.66
N ARG A 317 -12.63 -10.14 -17.92
CA ARG A 317 -13.91 -9.57 -17.45
C ARG A 317 -14.03 -9.60 -15.93
N TYR A 318 -13.54 -10.66 -15.29
CA TYR A 318 -13.57 -10.82 -13.84
C TYR A 318 -12.19 -11.17 -13.30
N SER A 319 -11.90 -10.68 -12.10
CA SER A 319 -10.82 -11.18 -11.25
C SER A 319 -11.40 -11.76 -9.97
N ALA A 320 -10.82 -12.84 -9.47
CA ALA A 320 -11.26 -13.47 -8.23
C ALA A 320 -10.09 -13.68 -7.26
N VAL A 321 -10.35 -13.52 -5.96
CA VAL A 321 -9.45 -13.89 -4.87
C VAL A 321 -10.20 -14.90 -4.01
N VAL A 322 -9.57 -16.05 -3.74
CA VAL A 322 -10.14 -17.08 -2.86
C VAL A 322 -9.56 -16.91 -1.46
N LEU A 323 -10.43 -16.73 -0.48
CA LEU A 323 -10.09 -16.49 0.92
C LEU A 323 -10.74 -17.59 1.76
N ASP A 324 -9.92 -18.44 2.37
CA ASP A 324 -10.38 -19.46 3.31
C ASP A 324 -10.26 -18.94 4.74
N VAL A 325 -11.40 -18.78 5.40
CA VAL A 325 -11.52 -18.27 6.77
C VAL A 325 -11.28 -19.43 7.73
N GLU A 326 -10.33 -19.27 8.64
CA GLU A 326 -9.90 -20.29 9.60
C GLU A 326 -10.13 -19.87 11.07
N GLY A 327 -9.99 -20.83 11.99
CA GLY A 327 -10.04 -20.60 13.44
C GLY A 327 -11.40 -20.15 13.97
N ILE A 328 -11.41 -19.29 14.99
CA ILE A 328 -12.63 -18.82 15.69
C ILE A 328 -13.63 -18.16 14.71
N ALA A 329 -13.13 -17.48 13.68
CA ALA A 329 -13.98 -16.87 12.65
C ALA A 329 -14.71 -17.93 11.80
N ALA A 330 -14.10 -19.09 11.58
CA ALA A 330 -14.71 -20.21 10.87
C ALA A 330 -15.76 -20.96 11.73
N ASP A 331 -15.62 -20.92 13.06
CA ASP A 331 -16.59 -21.49 13.99
C ASP A 331 -17.91 -20.69 14.01
N GLY A 332 -17.82 -19.38 13.75
CA GLY A 332 -18.97 -18.49 13.59
C GLY A 332 -19.58 -18.44 12.18
N ALA A 333 -19.06 -19.23 11.23
CA ALA A 333 -19.53 -19.20 9.85
C ALA A 333 -20.95 -19.78 9.70
N LEU A 334 -21.81 -19.05 8.98
CA LEU A 334 -23.18 -19.47 8.65
C LEU A 334 -23.26 -20.26 7.34
N ARG A 335 -22.19 -20.22 6.54
CA ARG A 335 -22.13 -20.76 5.18
C ARG A 335 -20.79 -21.43 4.92
N GLU A 336 -20.80 -22.46 4.07
CA GLU A 336 -19.58 -23.11 3.59
C GLU A 336 -18.82 -22.23 2.60
N CYS A 337 -19.54 -21.54 1.70
CA CYS A 337 -18.92 -20.72 0.67
C CYS A 337 -19.86 -19.58 0.27
N CYS A 338 -19.31 -18.40 0.02
CA CYS A 338 -20.01 -17.32 -0.66
C CYS A 338 -19.12 -16.69 -1.73
N VAL A 339 -19.76 -16.00 -2.67
CA VAL A 339 -19.09 -15.09 -3.60
C VAL A 339 -19.40 -13.68 -3.15
N PHE A 340 -18.39 -12.84 -2.98
CA PHE A 340 -18.60 -11.42 -2.71
C PHE A 340 -18.23 -10.64 -3.97
N VAL A 341 -19.19 -9.96 -4.59
CA VAL A 341 -18.95 -9.13 -5.78
C VAL A 341 -18.60 -7.71 -5.31
N VAL A 342 -17.48 -7.19 -5.76
CA VAL A 342 -17.07 -5.81 -5.51
C VAL A 342 -17.84 -4.87 -6.47
N PRO A 343 -18.54 -3.84 -5.96
CA PRO A 343 -19.26 -2.89 -6.79
C PRO A 343 -18.35 -2.14 -7.77
N GLN A 344 -18.90 -1.79 -8.92
CA GLN A 344 -18.20 -1.00 -9.93
C GLN A 344 -17.75 0.36 -9.36
N GLY A 345 -16.47 0.68 -9.51
CA GLY A 345 -15.87 1.95 -9.05
C GLY A 345 -15.29 1.87 -7.64
N ARG A 346 -15.63 0.84 -6.87
CA ARG A 346 -15.12 0.62 -5.50
C ARG A 346 -13.88 -0.26 -5.46
N GLU A 347 -13.48 -0.88 -6.57
CA GLU A 347 -12.34 -1.82 -6.60
C GLU A 347 -10.98 -1.22 -6.24
N THR A 348 -10.90 0.11 -6.18
CA THR A 348 -9.71 0.89 -5.81
C THR A 348 -9.69 1.27 -4.32
N GLU A 349 -10.81 1.10 -3.61
CA GLU A 349 -10.90 1.37 -2.17
C GLU A 349 -10.06 0.36 -1.39
N TRP A 350 -9.51 0.78 -0.26
CA TRP A 350 -8.63 -0.05 0.57
C TRP A 350 -9.27 -1.38 0.96
N ILE A 351 -10.55 -1.36 1.35
CA ILE A 351 -11.29 -2.53 1.82
C ILE A 351 -11.39 -3.65 0.76
N PHE A 352 -11.33 -3.32 -0.54
CA PHE A 352 -11.41 -4.30 -1.63
C PHE A 352 -10.08 -4.56 -2.33
N SER A 353 -9.17 -3.58 -2.31
CA SER A 353 -7.88 -3.66 -3.02
C SER A 353 -6.74 -4.18 -2.16
N HIS A 354 -6.78 -3.97 -0.84
CA HIS A 354 -5.71 -4.34 0.09
C HIS A 354 -5.95 -5.71 0.74
N PRO A 355 -4.92 -6.56 0.93
CA PRO A 355 -5.09 -7.88 1.56
C PRO A 355 -5.80 -7.83 2.93
N ASP A 356 -5.40 -6.91 3.82
CA ASP A 356 -6.05 -6.77 5.13
C ASP A 356 -7.53 -6.35 5.04
N GLY A 357 -7.85 -5.50 4.06
CA GLY A 357 -9.21 -5.09 3.76
C GLY A 357 -10.05 -6.26 3.25
N GLN A 358 -9.50 -7.03 2.32
CA GLN A 358 -10.15 -8.24 1.79
C GLN A 358 -10.42 -9.26 2.88
N TRP A 359 -9.50 -9.42 3.83
CA TRP A 359 -9.74 -10.25 5.02
C TRP A 359 -10.81 -9.70 5.94
N ALA A 360 -10.95 -8.37 6.07
CA ALA A 360 -12.06 -7.77 6.80
C ALA A 360 -13.40 -8.10 6.14
N VAL A 361 -13.52 -7.94 4.80
CA VAL A 361 -14.70 -8.36 4.03
C VAL A 361 -15.00 -9.84 4.24
N ALA A 362 -13.97 -10.69 4.22
CA ALA A 362 -14.15 -12.14 4.38
C ALA A 362 -14.71 -12.52 5.76
N ARG A 363 -14.27 -11.83 6.82
CA ARG A 363 -14.80 -12.02 8.18
C ARG A 363 -16.28 -11.61 8.27
N ASP A 364 -16.65 -10.51 7.64
CA ASP A 364 -18.04 -10.00 7.66
C ASP A 364 -19.00 -10.85 6.81
N CYS A 365 -18.48 -11.58 5.83
CA CYS A 365 -19.26 -12.51 5.00
C CYS A 365 -19.77 -13.75 5.76
N LEU A 366 -19.29 -14.01 6.99
CA LEU A 366 -19.69 -15.17 7.82
C LEU A 366 -19.69 -16.50 7.04
N SER A 367 -18.66 -16.72 6.22
CA SER A 367 -18.53 -17.91 5.36
C SER A 367 -17.15 -18.52 5.49
N ARG A 368 -17.05 -19.87 5.44
CA ARG A 368 -15.76 -20.58 5.54
C ARG A 368 -14.85 -20.32 4.35
N ARG A 369 -15.41 -20.18 3.15
CA ARG A 369 -14.72 -19.69 1.95
C ARG A 369 -15.42 -18.46 1.40
N VAL A 370 -14.64 -17.44 1.06
CA VAL A 370 -15.10 -16.23 0.38
C VAL A 370 -14.37 -16.11 -0.94
N ILE A 371 -15.12 -16.07 -2.04
CA ILE A 371 -14.60 -15.78 -3.37
C ILE A 371 -14.88 -14.32 -3.67
N LEU A 372 -13.90 -13.45 -3.44
CA LEU A 372 -14.01 -12.02 -3.70
C LEU A 372 -13.82 -11.76 -5.21
N VAL A 373 -14.84 -11.27 -5.88
CA VAL A 373 -14.86 -11.04 -7.34
C VAL A 373 -14.85 -9.56 -7.66
N VAL A 374 -13.87 -9.12 -8.45
CA VAL A 374 -13.78 -7.76 -8.98
C VAL A 374 -14.30 -7.70 -10.41
N LEU A 375 -15.16 -6.70 -10.65
CA LEU A 375 -15.70 -6.34 -11.95
C LEU A 375 -14.71 -5.42 -12.69
N ASN A 376 -13.90 -6.00 -13.58
CA ASN A 376 -12.76 -5.30 -14.15
C ASN A 376 -13.18 -4.16 -15.10
N ARG A 377 -12.39 -3.08 -15.10
CA ARG A 377 -12.55 -1.93 -16.02
C ARG A 377 -12.39 -2.38 -17.49
N GLY A 378 -13.04 -1.65 -18.41
CA GLY A 378 -13.07 -1.99 -19.85
C GLY A 378 -14.21 -2.92 -20.27
N HIS A 379 -15.10 -3.28 -19.33
CA HIS A 379 -16.24 -4.16 -19.56
C HIS A 379 -17.54 -3.56 -18.99
N ASP A 380 -18.65 -3.84 -19.67
CA ASP A 380 -19.98 -3.40 -19.23
C ASP A 380 -20.64 -4.41 -18.30
N PHE A 381 -21.12 -3.93 -17.15
CA PHE A 381 -21.92 -4.68 -16.18
C PHE A 381 -23.21 -3.91 -15.88
N ILE A 382 -24.31 -4.33 -16.51
CA ILE A 382 -25.55 -3.56 -16.53
C ILE A 382 -26.56 -4.05 -15.47
N ALA A 383 -26.57 -5.36 -15.17
CA ALA A 383 -27.57 -5.94 -14.27
C ALA A 383 -26.98 -7.01 -13.35
N SER A 384 -27.28 -6.91 -12.05
CA SER A 384 -26.83 -7.88 -11.03
C SER A 384 -27.19 -9.31 -11.41
N LYS A 385 -28.39 -9.55 -11.97
CA LYS A 385 -28.83 -10.88 -12.39
C LYS A 385 -27.99 -11.44 -13.54
N ALA A 386 -27.56 -10.60 -14.48
CA ALA A 386 -26.69 -11.01 -15.58
C ALA A 386 -25.30 -11.39 -15.04
N VAL A 387 -24.72 -10.54 -14.18
CA VAL A 387 -23.45 -10.82 -13.49
C VAL A 387 -23.52 -12.12 -12.69
N GLN A 388 -24.58 -12.33 -11.91
CA GLN A 388 -24.79 -13.57 -11.17
C GLN A 388 -24.89 -14.79 -12.08
N THR A 389 -25.57 -14.67 -13.24
CA THR A 389 -25.71 -15.76 -14.21
C THR A 389 -24.38 -16.10 -14.87
N GLU A 390 -23.58 -15.09 -15.22
CA GLU A 390 -22.23 -15.25 -15.80
C GLU A 390 -21.25 -15.85 -14.78
N LEU A 391 -21.28 -15.39 -13.52
CA LEU A 391 -20.38 -15.84 -12.47
C LEU A 391 -20.73 -17.24 -11.96
N SER A 392 -22.00 -17.61 -11.87
CA SER A 392 -22.45 -18.90 -11.32
C SER A 392 -21.65 -20.11 -11.84
N PRO A 393 -21.47 -20.34 -13.15
CA PRO A 393 -20.66 -21.46 -13.63
C PRO A 393 -19.16 -21.32 -13.34
N LEU A 394 -18.62 -20.10 -13.33
CA LEU A 394 -17.21 -19.81 -13.09
C LEU A 394 -16.83 -20.03 -11.61
N VAL A 395 -17.66 -19.55 -10.70
CA VAL A 395 -17.41 -19.61 -9.24
C VAL A 395 -17.78 -20.96 -8.64
N ARG A 396 -18.66 -21.74 -9.28
CA ARG A 396 -18.92 -23.14 -8.86
C ARG A 396 -17.66 -23.99 -8.92
N GLN A 397 -16.78 -23.74 -9.88
CA GLN A 397 -15.49 -24.43 -9.95
C GLN A 397 -14.59 -24.04 -8.78
N LEU A 398 -14.77 -22.84 -8.21
CA LEU A 398 -13.98 -22.34 -7.08
C LEU A 398 -14.57 -22.71 -5.70
N ALA A 399 -15.85 -23.10 -5.66
CA ALA A 399 -16.52 -23.52 -4.44
C ALA A 399 -15.98 -24.87 -3.94
N PRO A 400 -16.06 -25.17 -2.63
CA PRO A 400 -15.66 -26.46 -2.09
C PRO A 400 -16.43 -27.61 -2.71
N SER A 401 -15.76 -28.74 -2.92
CA SER A 401 -16.28 -29.92 -3.63
C SER A 401 -17.63 -30.43 -3.14
N HIS A 402 -17.84 -30.45 -1.82
CA HIS A 402 -19.08 -30.89 -1.18
C HIS A 402 -20.28 -29.96 -1.43
N VAL A 403 -20.05 -28.74 -1.91
CA VAL A 403 -21.12 -27.77 -2.25
C VAL A 403 -21.25 -27.48 -3.75
N ARG A 404 -20.32 -27.93 -4.61
CA ARG A 404 -20.33 -27.65 -6.06
C ARG A 404 -21.59 -28.06 -6.80
N GLY A 405 -22.20 -29.17 -6.39
CA GLY A 405 -23.40 -29.73 -7.01
C GLY A 405 -24.71 -29.16 -6.48
N ILE A 406 -24.66 -28.30 -5.45
CA ILE A 406 -25.86 -27.80 -4.76
C ILE A 406 -26.13 -26.38 -5.22
N GLU A 407 -27.11 -26.23 -6.11
CA GLU A 407 -27.38 -24.98 -6.84
C GLU A 407 -27.62 -23.74 -5.94
N LYS A 408 -28.04 -23.95 -4.68
CA LYS A 408 -28.32 -22.89 -3.70
C LYS A 408 -27.30 -22.80 -2.55
N ALA A 409 -26.22 -23.59 -2.57
CA ALA A 409 -25.26 -23.61 -1.46
C ALA A 409 -24.29 -22.43 -1.47
N VAL A 410 -24.02 -21.84 -2.64
CA VAL A 410 -23.12 -20.68 -2.79
C VAL A 410 -23.97 -19.42 -2.99
N GLN A 411 -24.00 -18.56 -1.97
CA GLN A 411 -24.69 -17.27 -2.07
C GLN A 411 -23.77 -16.23 -2.71
N ILE A 412 -24.34 -15.41 -3.60
CA ILE A 412 -23.65 -14.23 -4.14
C ILE A 412 -24.09 -13.02 -3.31
N LEU A 413 -23.12 -12.44 -2.61
CA LEU A 413 -23.23 -11.26 -1.77
C LEU A 413 -22.59 -10.07 -2.49
N THR A 414 -23.01 -8.87 -2.11
CA THR A 414 -22.43 -7.58 -2.49
C THR A 414 -22.87 -6.56 -1.44
N THR A 415 -22.39 -5.33 -1.53
CA THR A 415 -22.85 -4.22 -0.68
C THR A 415 -24.29 -3.80 -1.02
N GLU A 416 -24.88 -2.92 -0.21
CA GLU A 416 -26.29 -2.53 -0.32
C GLU A 416 -26.63 -1.90 -1.68
N GLU A 417 -25.68 -1.18 -2.30
CA GLU A 417 -25.81 -0.60 -3.64
C GLU A 417 -25.76 -1.61 -4.80
N GLY A 418 -25.70 -2.92 -4.49
CA GLY A 418 -25.66 -3.96 -5.50
C GLY A 418 -24.31 -4.03 -6.20
N ILE A 419 -24.30 -4.27 -7.51
CA ILE A 419 -23.06 -4.31 -8.32
C ILE A 419 -22.55 -2.91 -8.68
N GLY A 420 -23.23 -1.84 -8.24
CA GLY A 420 -22.95 -0.46 -8.61
C GLY A 420 -23.26 -0.14 -10.08
N GLU A 421 -23.24 1.15 -10.39
CA GLU A 421 -23.40 1.71 -11.74
C GLU A 421 -22.24 2.68 -11.99
N ARG A 422 -21.58 2.56 -13.15
CA ARG A 422 -20.40 3.35 -13.51
C ARG A 422 -20.50 3.84 -14.95
N HIS A 423 -20.32 5.14 -15.15
CA HIS A 423 -20.28 5.79 -16.46
C HIS A 423 -18.96 6.52 -16.67
N ILE A 424 -18.11 6.01 -17.55
CA ILE A 424 -16.86 6.67 -17.91
C ILE A 424 -17.17 7.95 -18.72
N ARG A 425 -16.62 9.08 -18.27
CA ARG A 425 -16.70 10.38 -18.95
C ARG A 425 -15.49 10.61 -19.84
N GLU A 426 -14.31 10.27 -19.35
CA GLU A 426 -13.07 10.36 -20.10
C GLU A 426 -12.05 9.34 -19.57
N ASP A 427 -11.23 8.80 -20.47
CA ASP A 427 -10.10 7.91 -20.16
C ASP A 427 -8.90 8.42 -20.95
N VAL A 428 -7.87 8.87 -20.24
CA VAL A 428 -6.74 9.60 -20.81
C VAL A 428 -5.42 9.16 -20.17
N VAL A 429 -4.33 9.27 -20.92
CA VAL A 429 -2.98 9.02 -20.39
C VAL A 429 -2.25 10.36 -20.26
N SER A 430 -1.93 10.72 -19.02
CA SER A 430 -1.07 11.84 -18.68
C SER A 430 0.41 11.43 -18.77
N PRO A 431 1.30 12.32 -19.26
CA PRO A 431 2.75 12.13 -19.16
C PRO A 431 3.30 12.09 -17.73
N VAL A 432 2.60 12.71 -16.77
CA VAL A 432 3.06 12.86 -15.37
C VAL A 432 2.40 11.81 -14.47
N SER A 433 1.07 11.76 -14.47
CA SER A 433 0.31 10.90 -13.55
C SER A 433 -0.04 9.52 -14.12
N GLY A 434 0.34 9.24 -15.37
CA GLY A 434 -0.05 8.01 -16.07
C GLY A 434 -1.54 8.04 -16.45
N ARG A 435 -2.20 6.87 -16.46
CA ARG A 435 -3.58 6.78 -16.92
C ARG A 435 -4.58 7.29 -15.87
N ILE A 436 -5.45 8.21 -16.28
CA ILE A 436 -6.47 8.88 -15.48
C ILE A 436 -7.84 8.59 -16.09
N VAL A 437 -8.80 8.20 -15.26
CA VAL A 437 -10.19 7.99 -15.68
C VAL A 437 -11.10 8.95 -14.91
N VAL A 438 -11.92 9.70 -15.63
CA VAL A 438 -13.03 10.45 -15.04
C VAL A 438 -14.30 9.64 -15.21
N GLU A 439 -15.00 9.36 -14.12
CA GLU A 439 -16.20 8.53 -14.13
C GLU A 439 -17.28 9.01 -13.16
N ASP A 440 -18.53 8.75 -13.50
CA ASP A 440 -19.67 8.95 -12.61
C ASP A 440 -20.08 7.59 -12.02
N THR A 441 -20.20 7.50 -10.70
CA THR A 441 -20.63 6.30 -9.98
C THR A 441 -21.81 6.61 -9.06
N ARG A 442 -22.64 5.60 -8.77
CA ARG A 442 -23.68 5.72 -7.74
C ARG A 442 -23.16 5.21 -6.39
N VAL A 443 -23.29 6.02 -5.35
CA VAL A 443 -22.90 5.69 -3.97
C VAL A 443 -24.07 5.93 -3.02
N PRO A 444 -24.18 5.19 -1.91
CA PRO A 444 -25.15 5.49 -0.84
C PRO A 444 -24.97 6.90 -0.27
N HIS A 445 -26.08 7.55 0.08
CA HIS A 445 -26.05 8.79 0.83
C HIS A 445 -25.61 8.52 2.28
N PRO A 446 -24.67 9.29 2.86
CA PRO A 446 -24.18 9.06 4.22
C PRO A 446 -25.28 9.08 5.29
N GLU A 447 -26.33 9.88 5.09
CA GLU A 447 -27.47 10.03 6.03
C GLU A 447 -28.78 9.44 5.48
N GLY A 448 -28.73 8.80 4.31
CA GLY A 448 -29.92 8.27 3.62
C GLY A 448 -30.20 6.81 3.98
N GLY A 449 -31.39 6.34 3.58
CA GLY A 449 -31.69 4.90 3.64
C GLY A 449 -30.93 4.11 2.57
N PRO A 450 -30.98 2.76 2.60
CA PRO A 450 -30.26 1.89 1.66
C PRO A 450 -30.55 2.15 0.17
N ASP A 451 -31.74 2.70 -0.13
CA ASP A 451 -32.17 3.02 -1.49
C ASP A 451 -31.82 4.45 -1.94
N ASP A 452 -31.24 5.27 -1.06
CA ASP A 452 -30.92 6.67 -1.31
C ASP A 452 -29.51 6.81 -1.92
N LEU A 453 -29.42 6.56 -3.23
CA LEU A 453 -28.14 6.56 -3.96
C LEU A 453 -27.92 7.89 -4.70
N HIS A 454 -26.79 8.53 -4.44
CA HIS A 454 -26.33 9.76 -5.07
C HIS A 454 -25.34 9.48 -6.20
N TRP A 455 -25.36 10.34 -7.22
CA TRP A 455 -24.32 10.33 -8.24
C TRP A 455 -23.10 11.09 -7.74
N VAL A 456 -21.92 10.51 -7.89
CA VAL A 456 -20.63 11.12 -7.59
C VAL A 456 -19.77 11.03 -8.83
N ARG A 457 -19.05 12.11 -9.15
CA ARG A 457 -18.00 12.13 -10.17
C ARG A 457 -16.65 11.96 -9.51
N ARG A 458 -15.84 11.05 -10.03
CA ARG A 458 -14.52 10.67 -9.51
C ARG A 458 -13.44 10.88 -10.57
N MET A 459 -12.27 11.33 -10.13
CA MET A 459 -11.03 11.30 -10.92
C MET A 459 -10.14 10.20 -10.35
N VAL A 460 -9.91 9.15 -11.13
CA VAL A 460 -9.23 7.93 -10.71
C VAL A 460 -7.87 7.81 -11.40
N PHE A 461 -6.80 7.76 -10.62
CA PHE A 461 -5.43 7.54 -11.09
C PHE A 461 -5.10 6.04 -11.07
N LEU A 462 -5.02 5.39 -12.23
CA LEU A 462 -4.90 3.92 -12.31
C LEU A 462 -3.49 3.39 -12.00
N SER A 463 -2.49 4.28 -12.04
CA SER A 463 -1.09 4.07 -11.65
C SER A 463 -0.90 4.00 -10.13
N THR A 464 -1.70 4.77 -9.37
CA THR A 464 -1.57 4.93 -7.91
C THR A 464 -2.77 4.31 -7.19
N ARG A 465 -2.93 3.00 -7.29
CA ARG A 465 -4.10 2.29 -6.73
C ARG A 465 -4.07 2.30 -5.20
N GLY A 466 -5.24 2.50 -4.58
CA GLY A 466 -5.37 2.57 -3.12
C GLY A 466 -5.00 3.93 -2.52
N LEU A 467 -4.87 4.96 -3.35
CA LEU A 467 -4.72 6.36 -2.94
C LEU A 467 -6.02 7.14 -3.20
N THR A 468 -6.23 8.17 -2.39
CA THR A 468 -7.41 9.03 -2.34
C THR A 468 -7.70 9.69 -3.68
N GLN A 469 -8.98 9.66 -4.08
CA GLN A 469 -9.48 10.13 -5.37
C GLN A 469 -10.19 11.46 -5.20
N SER A 470 -10.16 12.33 -6.21
CA SER A 470 -10.99 13.53 -6.18
C SER A 470 -12.43 13.18 -6.50
N GLU A 471 -13.33 13.46 -5.56
CA GLU A 471 -14.75 13.17 -5.69
C GLU A 471 -15.60 14.44 -5.57
N ALA A 472 -16.70 14.50 -6.34
CA ALA A 472 -17.69 15.56 -6.25
C ALA A 472 -19.09 14.98 -6.42
N TYR A 473 -20.01 15.30 -5.51
CA TYR A 473 -21.40 14.92 -5.69
C TYR A 473 -22.00 15.64 -6.91
N LEU A 474 -22.90 14.96 -7.61
CA LEU A 474 -23.60 15.51 -8.76
C LEU A 474 -25.02 15.91 -8.38
N THR A 475 -25.47 17.05 -8.90
CA THR A 475 -26.84 17.53 -8.76
C THR A 475 -27.45 17.84 -10.12
N GLN A 476 -28.78 17.83 -10.21
CA GLN A 476 -29.46 18.30 -11.41
C GLN A 476 -29.38 19.81 -11.48
N ARG A 477 -28.98 20.33 -12.64
CA ARG A 477 -28.91 21.78 -12.87
C ARG A 477 -30.29 22.42 -12.68
N ARG A 478 -30.50 23.15 -11.57
CA ARG A 478 -31.72 23.94 -11.38
C ARG A 478 -31.78 25.05 -12.45
N PRO A 479 -32.93 25.27 -13.10
CA PRO A 479 -33.10 26.32 -14.08
C PRO A 479 -33.27 27.69 -13.38
N GLU A 480 -32.25 28.17 -12.67
CA GLU A 480 -32.29 29.46 -11.96
C GLU A 480 -31.08 30.34 -12.32
N ALA A 481 -30.90 30.65 -13.62
CA ALA A 481 -30.02 31.76 -14.04
C ALA A 481 -30.23 32.22 -15.51
N LEU A 482 -31.42 32.04 -16.12
CA LEU A 482 -31.70 32.54 -17.47
C LEU A 482 -32.55 33.82 -17.51
N ASP A 483 -32.93 34.39 -16.36
CA ASP A 483 -33.89 35.50 -16.33
C ASP A 483 -33.30 36.91 -16.25
N LYS A 484 -31.98 37.06 -16.38
CA LYS A 484 -31.35 38.40 -16.45
C LYS A 484 -30.28 38.48 -17.54
N GLN A 485 -30.67 38.27 -18.80
CA GLN A 485 -30.12 38.90 -20.02
C GLN A 485 -30.46 38.06 -21.27
N ALA A 486 -31.69 38.13 -21.74
CA ALA A 486 -31.99 37.76 -23.12
C ALA A 486 -32.90 38.81 -23.73
N LYS A 487 -32.31 39.72 -24.52
CA LYS A 487 -33.06 40.62 -25.40
C LYS A 487 -33.96 39.79 -26.30
N ALA A 488 -35.22 40.23 -26.42
CA ALA A 488 -36.28 39.57 -27.16
C ALA A 488 -35.91 39.35 -28.64
N GLY A 489 -35.38 38.17 -28.96
CA GLY A 489 -35.02 37.80 -30.33
C GLY A 489 -34.33 36.44 -30.44
N SER A 490 -33.58 36.00 -29.42
CA SER A 490 -32.83 34.73 -29.42
C SER A 490 -33.49 33.59 -28.63
N ALA A 491 -34.61 33.85 -27.94
CA ALA A 491 -35.26 32.92 -27.02
C ALA A 491 -35.66 31.57 -27.66
N LYS A 492 -35.96 31.54 -28.97
CA LYS A 492 -36.35 30.31 -29.67
C LYS A 492 -35.17 29.38 -29.98
N LYS A 493 -33.96 29.94 -30.17
CA LYS A 493 -32.72 29.16 -30.41
C LYS A 493 -32.08 28.71 -29.09
N ALA A 494 -32.17 29.55 -28.04
CA ALA A 494 -31.76 29.20 -26.67
C ALA A 494 -32.66 28.12 -26.05
N ARG A 495 -34.00 28.20 -26.19
CA ARG A 495 -34.92 27.15 -25.74
C ARG A 495 -34.70 25.80 -26.42
N ARG A 496 -34.27 25.79 -27.69
CA ARG A 496 -33.98 24.54 -28.43
C ARG A 496 -32.65 23.89 -28.01
N LYS A 497 -31.68 24.68 -27.51
CA LYS A 497 -30.42 24.19 -26.93
C LYS A 497 -30.63 23.72 -25.47
N ALA A 498 -31.45 24.44 -24.70
CA ALA A 498 -31.82 24.07 -23.33
C ALA A 498 -32.71 22.80 -23.28
N ALA A 499 -33.58 22.57 -24.27
CA ALA A 499 -34.38 21.35 -24.36
C ALA A 499 -33.56 20.06 -24.62
N LYS A 500 -32.28 20.19 -25.03
CA LYS A 500 -31.34 19.06 -25.20
C LYS A 500 -30.43 18.82 -23.99
N GLY A 501 -30.43 19.72 -22.99
CA GLY A 501 -29.55 19.65 -21.81
C GLY A 501 -30.30 19.54 -20.49
N LYS A 502 -31.56 19.06 -20.51
CA LYS A 502 -32.43 19.00 -19.33
C LYS A 502 -32.05 17.96 -18.27
N ASP A 503 -31.11 17.06 -18.57
CA ASP A 503 -30.68 15.99 -17.66
C ASP A 503 -29.15 16.02 -17.39
N ALA A 504 -28.47 17.15 -17.63
CA ALA A 504 -27.04 17.23 -17.36
C ALA A 504 -26.78 17.37 -15.86
N MET A 505 -26.42 16.25 -15.23
CA MET A 505 -25.87 16.21 -13.86
C MET A 505 -24.55 16.99 -13.83
N VAL A 506 -24.43 17.94 -12.90
CA VAL A 506 -23.25 18.80 -12.72
C VAL A 506 -22.68 18.64 -11.32
N PRO A 507 -21.36 18.74 -11.14
CA PRO A 507 -20.74 18.76 -9.82
C PRO A 507 -21.31 19.87 -8.95
N HIS A 508 -21.47 19.60 -7.65
CA HIS A 508 -21.76 20.61 -6.64
C HIS A 508 -20.83 20.47 -5.45
N TYR A 509 -20.52 21.60 -4.85
CA TYR A 509 -19.50 21.75 -3.81
C TYR A 509 -20.08 22.44 -2.57
N GLU A 510 -21.38 22.34 -2.33
CA GLU A 510 -21.95 22.74 -1.03
C GLU A 510 -21.60 21.72 0.07
N VAL A 511 -21.34 20.47 -0.33
CA VAL A 511 -20.90 19.36 0.51
C VAL A 511 -19.67 18.73 -0.13
N LEU A 512 -18.63 18.49 0.68
CA LEU A 512 -17.42 17.79 0.24
C LEU A 512 -17.69 16.29 0.23
N ALA A 513 -17.36 15.61 -0.86
CA ALA A 513 -17.56 14.16 -0.98
C ALA A 513 -16.45 13.33 -0.30
N CYS A 514 -15.29 13.92 -0.04
CA CYS A 514 -14.16 13.24 0.60
C CYS A 514 -14.03 13.67 2.08
N GLU A 515 -13.99 12.71 3.00
CA GLU A 515 -13.93 12.96 4.45
C GLU A 515 -12.65 13.69 4.88
N TYR A 516 -11.49 13.40 4.28
CA TYR A 516 -10.26 14.13 4.62
C TYR A 516 -10.30 15.60 4.18
N HIS A 517 -11.04 15.97 3.11
CA HIS A 517 -11.26 17.39 2.78
C HIS A 517 -12.09 18.08 3.87
N VAL A 518 -13.07 17.38 4.45
CA VAL A 518 -13.82 17.88 5.62
C VAL A 518 -12.86 18.10 6.79
N SER A 519 -11.94 17.16 7.01
CA SER A 519 -10.88 17.28 8.03
C SER A 519 -9.97 18.49 7.80
N ILE A 520 -9.55 18.76 6.56
CA ILE A 520 -8.77 19.95 6.19
C ILE A 520 -9.54 21.23 6.56
N VAL A 521 -10.82 21.32 6.19
CA VAL A 521 -11.68 22.47 6.51
C VAL A 521 -11.89 22.60 8.03
N ALA A 522 -12.08 21.49 8.74
CA ALA A 522 -12.24 21.46 10.19
C ALA A 522 -11.02 22.07 10.91
N GLY A 523 -9.82 21.80 10.40
CA GLY A 523 -8.57 22.37 10.91
C GLY A 523 -8.48 23.90 10.83
N LEU A 524 -9.25 24.56 9.95
CA LEU A 524 -9.30 26.03 9.91
C LEU A 524 -9.81 26.63 11.23
N SER A 525 -10.50 25.83 12.06
CA SER A 525 -10.94 26.26 13.40
C SER A 525 -9.78 26.62 14.33
N LEU A 526 -8.58 26.08 14.09
CA LEU A 526 -7.35 26.39 14.82
C LEU A 526 -6.94 27.86 14.69
N ILE A 527 -7.21 28.47 13.53
CA ILE A 527 -6.94 29.89 13.24
C ILE A 527 -8.23 30.71 13.11
N GLY A 528 -9.38 30.16 13.51
CA GLY A 528 -10.70 30.74 13.25
C GLY A 528 -10.91 32.13 13.87
N ASP A 529 -10.28 32.41 15.02
CA ASP A 529 -10.34 33.73 15.66
C ASP A 529 -9.61 34.80 14.85
N THR A 530 -8.46 34.45 14.28
CA THR A 530 -7.64 35.29 13.39
C THR A 530 -8.43 35.62 12.14
N LEU A 531 -8.94 34.59 11.48
CA LEU A 531 -9.79 34.70 10.28
C LEU A 531 -11.03 35.57 10.55
N SER A 532 -11.70 35.37 11.69
CA SER A 532 -12.85 36.18 12.11
C SER A 532 -12.50 37.65 12.35
N LYS A 533 -11.31 37.94 12.89
CA LYS A 533 -10.82 39.32 13.08
C LYS A 533 -10.51 39.98 11.73
N GLN A 534 -9.86 39.27 10.81
CA GLN A 534 -9.56 39.76 9.46
C GLN A 534 -10.84 40.10 8.70
N ARG A 535 -11.83 39.20 8.74
CA ARG A 535 -13.14 39.39 8.12
C ARG A 535 -13.87 40.62 8.67
N ARG A 536 -13.91 40.78 10.00
CA ARG A 536 -14.50 41.98 10.66
C ARG A 536 -13.77 43.28 10.32
N ALA A 537 -12.48 43.21 10.00
CA ALA A 537 -11.69 44.34 9.55
C ALA A 537 -11.88 44.66 8.04
N GLY A 538 -12.75 43.93 7.33
CA GLY A 538 -13.04 44.15 5.91
C GLY A 538 -11.95 43.68 4.95
N LYS A 539 -11.01 42.82 5.41
CA LYS A 539 -9.88 42.33 4.61
C LYS A 539 -10.16 41.02 3.86
N GLY A 540 -11.41 40.55 3.84
CA GLY A 540 -11.74 39.20 3.42
C GLY A 540 -11.23 38.15 4.41
N LEU A 541 -11.25 36.88 4.00
CA LEU A 541 -10.76 35.76 4.82
C LEU A 541 -9.28 35.44 4.62
N GLY A 542 -8.65 36.02 3.60
CA GLY A 542 -7.21 35.90 3.38
C GLY A 542 -6.85 35.11 2.13
N SER A 543 -5.64 34.55 2.12
CA SER A 543 -5.08 33.81 0.98
C SER A 543 -4.71 32.37 1.35
N VAL A 544 -5.05 31.44 0.45
CA VAL A 544 -4.77 30.02 0.55
C VAL A 544 -3.97 29.56 -0.66
N LEU A 545 -2.89 28.84 -0.41
CA LEU A 545 -2.16 28.11 -1.45
C LEU A 545 -2.44 26.61 -1.28
N VAL A 546 -2.93 25.96 -2.32
CA VAL A 546 -3.16 24.50 -2.36
C VAL A 546 -2.17 23.87 -3.34
N ILE A 547 -1.36 22.93 -2.86
CA ILE A 547 -0.46 22.12 -3.69
C ILE A 547 -1.14 20.79 -3.95
N GLY A 548 -1.46 20.52 -5.22
CA GLY A 548 -2.34 19.44 -5.65
C GLY A 548 -3.77 19.97 -5.90
N LEU A 549 -4.19 20.01 -7.16
CA LEU A 549 -5.53 20.46 -7.55
C LEU A 549 -6.53 19.30 -7.51
N GLY A 550 -6.12 18.15 -8.08
CA GLY A 550 -7.04 17.03 -8.33
C GLY A 550 -8.26 17.46 -9.16
N GLY A 551 -9.45 17.09 -8.72
CA GLY A 551 -10.73 17.55 -9.31
C GLY A 551 -11.13 18.97 -8.90
N GLY A 552 -10.39 19.63 -8.01
CA GLY A 552 -10.66 21.01 -7.59
C GLY A 552 -11.73 21.17 -6.50
N ALA A 553 -12.23 20.08 -5.90
CA ALA A 553 -13.29 20.14 -4.90
C ALA A 553 -12.94 21.01 -3.69
N LEU A 554 -11.77 20.78 -3.07
CA LEU A 554 -11.29 21.57 -1.94
C LEU A 554 -11.12 23.06 -2.28
N PRO A 555 -10.38 23.45 -3.34
CA PRO A 555 -10.20 24.88 -3.63
C PRO A 555 -11.50 25.58 -4.05
N ILE A 556 -12.40 24.91 -4.78
CA ILE A 556 -13.74 25.46 -5.06
C ILE A 556 -14.50 25.67 -3.75
N TYR A 557 -14.48 24.71 -2.83
CA TYR A 557 -15.15 24.83 -1.53
C TYR A 557 -14.63 26.01 -0.70
N LEU A 558 -13.30 26.14 -0.59
CA LEU A 558 -12.65 27.25 0.13
C LEU A 558 -12.99 28.61 -0.49
N HIS A 559 -13.06 28.69 -1.83
CA HIS A 559 -13.46 29.89 -2.53
C HIS A 559 -14.96 30.20 -2.37
N ASP A 560 -15.83 29.24 -2.67
CA ASP A 560 -17.28 29.47 -2.78
C ASP A 560 -17.98 29.54 -1.42
N VAL A 561 -17.55 28.74 -0.45
CA VAL A 561 -18.16 28.67 0.88
C VAL A 561 -17.52 29.66 1.84
N PHE A 562 -16.19 29.85 1.77
CA PHE A 562 -15.45 30.72 2.70
C PHE A 562 -14.97 32.03 2.07
N SER A 563 -15.00 32.25 0.75
CA SER A 563 -14.47 33.49 0.14
C SER A 563 -12.97 33.72 0.34
N PHE A 564 -12.17 32.65 0.43
CA PHE A 564 -10.72 32.77 0.35
C PHE A 564 -10.27 33.16 -1.06
N ASN A 565 -9.15 33.88 -1.16
CA ASN A 565 -8.37 33.91 -2.40
C ASN A 565 -7.58 32.60 -2.47
N VAL A 566 -7.82 31.78 -3.49
CA VAL A 566 -7.24 30.44 -3.60
C VAL A 566 -6.38 30.33 -4.85
N GLU A 567 -5.09 30.06 -4.64
CA GLU A 567 -4.15 29.67 -5.71
C GLU A 567 -3.87 28.17 -5.59
N CYS A 568 -4.02 27.43 -6.68
CA CYS A 568 -3.73 26.01 -6.76
C CYS A 568 -2.51 25.77 -7.66
N ILE A 569 -1.56 24.95 -7.21
CA ILE A 569 -0.42 24.52 -8.01
C ILE A 569 -0.55 23.02 -8.25
N ASP A 570 -0.59 22.61 -9.51
CA ASP A 570 -0.57 21.19 -9.90
C ASP A 570 0.57 20.94 -10.89
N LEU A 571 1.20 19.78 -10.75
CA LEU A 571 2.33 19.38 -11.59
C LEU A 571 1.86 18.89 -12.97
N ASP A 572 0.58 18.52 -13.09
CA ASP A 572 0.03 17.85 -14.26
C ASP A 572 -1.03 18.70 -14.98
N GLU A 573 -0.68 19.19 -16.17
CA GLU A 573 -1.59 19.96 -17.03
C GLU A 573 -2.87 19.18 -17.38
N THR A 574 -2.77 17.84 -17.46
CA THR A 574 -3.93 16.97 -17.72
C THR A 574 -4.93 17.04 -16.57
N VAL A 575 -4.45 17.06 -15.31
CA VAL A 575 -5.31 17.16 -14.12
C VAL A 575 -6.02 18.52 -14.11
N ILE A 576 -5.31 19.61 -14.39
CA ILE A 576 -5.90 20.96 -14.51
C ILE A 576 -6.97 21.01 -15.58
N ARG A 577 -6.71 20.45 -16.76
CA ARG A 577 -7.70 20.37 -17.85
C ARG A 577 -8.93 19.57 -17.41
N LEU A 578 -8.75 18.39 -16.82
CA LEU A 578 -9.85 17.54 -16.39
C LEU A 578 -10.70 18.21 -15.30
N ALA A 579 -10.09 18.93 -14.36
CA ALA A 579 -10.80 19.72 -13.35
C ALA A 579 -11.70 20.79 -13.99
N LYS A 580 -11.18 21.52 -14.99
CA LYS A 580 -11.95 22.55 -15.72
C LYS A 580 -13.09 21.94 -16.54
N GLU A 581 -12.83 20.85 -17.27
CA GLU A 581 -13.78 20.26 -18.22
C GLU A 581 -14.87 19.42 -17.56
N HIS A 582 -14.53 18.67 -16.50
CA HIS A 582 -15.44 17.69 -15.89
C HIS A 582 -15.88 18.03 -14.48
N PHE A 583 -15.09 18.81 -13.73
CA PHE A 583 -15.39 19.15 -12.35
C PHE A 583 -15.91 20.58 -12.18
N GLY A 584 -15.94 21.40 -13.23
CA GLY A 584 -16.49 22.75 -13.15
C GLY A 584 -15.58 23.72 -12.37
N PHE A 585 -14.28 23.46 -12.35
CA PHE A 585 -13.30 24.42 -11.85
C PHE A 585 -13.25 25.64 -12.79
N GLU A 586 -13.84 26.76 -12.36
CA GLU A 586 -13.88 28.02 -13.11
C GLU A 586 -13.01 29.07 -12.42
N GLU A 587 -12.01 29.59 -13.12
CA GLU A 587 -11.10 30.58 -12.57
C GLU A 587 -11.79 31.94 -12.39
N SER A 588 -11.54 32.59 -11.25
CA SER A 588 -12.01 33.93 -10.91
C SER A 588 -10.83 34.86 -10.71
N MET A 589 -10.75 35.93 -11.50
CA MET A 589 -9.70 36.95 -11.40
C MET A 589 -10.11 38.14 -10.53
N GLU A 590 -11.40 38.27 -10.23
CA GLU A 590 -11.94 39.26 -9.29
C GLU A 590 -11.83 38.73 -7.86
N GLU A 591 -11.74 39.60 -6.85
CA GLU A 591 -11.70 39.13 -5.45
C GLU A 591 -13.07 38.66 -4.96
N PRO A 592 -13.16 37.50 -4.29
CA PRO A 592 -12.08 36.54 -4.02
C PRO A 592 -11.63 35.78 -5.29
N LYS A 593 -10.32 35.60 -5.44
CA LYS A 593 -9.72 34.95 -6.60
C LYS A 593 -9.74 33.42 -6.47
N LEU A 594 -9.82 32.74 -7.61
CA LEU A 594 -9.62 31.30 -7.73
C LEU A 594 -8.80 31.03 -9.00
N GLU A 595 -7.60 30.48 -8.86
CA GLU A 595 -6.75 30.17 -10.00
C GLU A 595 -6.03 28.84 -9.85
N ALA A 596 -5.75 28.17 -10.97
CA ALA A 596 -4.89 26.99 -11.01
C ALA A 596 -3.71 27.23 -11.97
N ARG A 597 -2.50 26.92 -11.51
CA ARG A 597 -1.28 27.11 -12.28
C ARG A 597 -0.52 25.79 -12.39
N LEU A 598 -0.03 25.52 -13.59
CA LEU A 598 0.91 24.42 -13.82
C LEU A 598 2.26 24.77 -13.18
N GLY A 599 2.76 23.90 -12.31
CA GLY A 599 4.07 24.10 -11.68
C GLY A 599 4.42 23.06 -10.62
N ASP A 600 5.66 23.13 -10.14
CA ASP A 600 6.12 22.35 -9.00
C ASP A 600 5.78 23.08 -7.70
N GLY A 601 5.01 22.44 -6.82
CA GLY A 601 4.64 23.01 -5.52
C GLY A 601 5.84 23.31 -4.61
N LEU A 602 6.93 22.53 -4.71
CA LEU A 602 8.17 22.80 -3.96
C LEU A 602 8.77 24.13 -4.40
N GLU A 603 8.88 24.35 -5.71
CA GLU A 603 9.45 25.58 -6.28
C GLU A 603 8.54 26.78 -6.01
N ALA A 604 7.21 26.63 -6.13
CA ALA A 604 6.26 27.70 -5.85
C ALA A 604 6.39 28.23 -4.40
N VAL A 605 6.57 27.33 -3.43
CA VAL A 605 6.80 27.72 -2.02
C VAL A 605 8.20 28.32 -1.84
N ALA A 606 9.22 27.80 -2.52
CA ALA A 606 10.58 28.35 -2.48
C ALA A 606 10.66 29.76 -3.09
N GLU A 607 9.98 30.02 -4.21
CA GLU A 607 9.87 31.34 -4.85
C GLU A 607 9.21 32.36 -3.91
N ARG A 608 8.08 32.00 -3.32
CA ARG A 608 7.36 32.85 -2.36
C ARG A 608 8.22 33.19 -1.14
N SER A 609 8.95 32.20 -0.64
CA SER A 609 9.89 32.36 0.46
C SER A 609 11.04 33.32 0.11
N ARG A 610 11.59 33.23 -1.11
CA ARG A 610 12.65 34.13 -1.62
C ARG A 610 12.13 35.56 -1.84
N ALA A 611 10.90 35.69 -2.31
CA ALA A 611 10.22 36.98 -2.47
C ALA A 611 9.87 37.66 -1.13
N GLN A 612 10.03 36.95 0.00
CA GLN A 612 9.64 37.40 1.33
C GLN A 612 8.16 37.74 1.44
N GLU A 613 7.33 37.02 0.68
CA GLU A 613 5.88 37.15 0.71
C GLU A 613 5.30 36.31 1.87
N SER A 614 5.26 36.88 3.08
CA SER A 614 4.68 36.23 4.25
C SER A 614 3.18 36.53 4.39
N SER A 615 2.41 36.26 3.33
CA SER A 615 0.99 36.65 3.25
C SER A 615 0.00 35.48 3.29
N LEU A 616 0.47 34.23 3.25
CA LEU A 616 -0.43 33.08 3.24
C LEU A 616 -1.03 32.84 4.62
N ASP A 617 -2.36 32.82 4.70
CA ASP A 617 -3.08 32.45 5.92
C ASP A 617 -3.12 30.92 6.05
N VAL A 618 -3.23 30.21 4.91
CA VAL A 618 -3.22 28.75 4.86
C VAL A 618 -2.36 28.25 3.71
N LEU A 619 -1.53 27.25 3.98
CA LEU A 619 -0.82 26.45 2.97
C LEU A 619 -1.27 25.00 3.12
N VAL A 620 -1.85 24.43 2.06
CA VAL A 620 -2.29 23.03 2.02
C VAL A 620 -1.36 22.23 1.12
N VAL A 621 -0.79 21.16 1.65
CA VAL A 621 -0.06 20.13 0.91
C VAL A 621 -0.98 18.92 0.73
N ASP A 622 -1.54 18.79 -0.46
CA ASP A 622 -2.42 17.69 -0.87
C ASP A 622 -1.92 17.07 -2.19
N ALA A 623 -0.61 16.85 -2.26
CA ALA A 623 0.04 16.22 -3.40
C ALA A 623 0.42 14.79 -3.05
N SER A 624 0.24 13.86 -3.98
CA SER A 624 0.62 12.45 -3.82
C SER A 624 1.86 12.09 -4.62
N GLY A 625 2.69 11.20 -4.06
CA GLY A 625 3.74 10.49 -4.77
C GLY A 625 3.15 9.29 -5.51
N GLY A 626 3.47 9.17 -6.81
CA GLY A 626 2.98 8.08 -7.66
C GLY A 626 3.57 6.68 -7.40
N ASP A 627 4.33 6.50 -6.30
CA ASP A 627 4.97 5.24 -5.95
C ASP A 627 4.25 4.56 -4.76
N PRO A 628 3.33 3.62 -5.00
CA PRO A 628 2.59 2.92 -3.94
C PRO A 628 3.48 1.99 -3.10
N SER A 629 4.76 1.78 -3.44
CA SER A 629 5.71 1.01 -2.63
C SER A 629 6.29 1.80 -1.46
N GLN A 630 6.11 3.13 -1.46
CA GLN A 630 6.56 3.97 -0.36
C GLN A 630 5.66 3.84 0.86
N ALA A 631 6.26 3.86 2.04
CA ALA A 631 5.54 3.79 3.30
C ALA A 631 4.61 5.00 3.53
N MET A 632 4.94 6.14 2.93
CA MET A 632 4.14 7.36 2.87
C MET A 632 3.94 7.73 1.40
N THR A 633 2.70 7.71 0.94
CA THR A 633 2.32 7.97 -0.46
C THR A 633 1.76 9.37 -0.66
N CYS A 634 1.34 10.03 0.43
CA CYS A 634 0.93 11.42 0.47
C CYS A 634 1.45 12.01 1.79
N PRO A 635 2.20 13.12 1.79
CA PRO A 635 2.82 13.74 0.63
C PRO A 635 4.10 12.99 0.18
N PRO A 636 4.66 13.29 -1.02
CA PRO A 636 6.05 12.94 -1.32
C PRO A 636 7.01 13.45 -0.24
N ALA A 637 8.05 12.67 0.09
CA ALA A 637 8.98 12.96 1.19
C ALA A 637 9.59 14.37 1.14
N ALA A 638 9.82 14.91 -0.06
CA ALA A 638 10.37 16.27 -0.25
C ALA A 638 9.52 17.38 0.39
N PHE A 639 8.20 17.19 0.54
CA PHE A 639 7.32 18.14 1.24
C PHE A 639 7.45 18.09 2.77
N LEU A 640 8.26 17.19 3.31
CA LEU A 640 8.56 17.07 4.74
C LEU A 640 10.05 17.31 5.03
N ASP A 641 10.83 17.62 3.99
CA ASP A 641 12.23 17.98 4.15
C ASP A 641 12.37 19.35 4.83
N ARG A 642 13.45 19.49 5.60
CA ARG A 642 13.74 20.70 6.38
C ARG A 642 13.73 21.98 5.53
N GLU A 643 14.22 21.90 4.29
CA GLU A 643 14.25 23.05 3.37
C GLU A 643 12.83 23.50 2.99
N PHE A 644 11.98 22.56 2.56
CA PHE A 644 10.60 22.87 2.23
C PHE A 644 9.85 23.42 3.44
N LEU A 645 9.95 22.77 4.60
CA LEU A 645 9.27 23.21 5.82
C LEU A 645 9.73 24.61 6.26
N ALA A 646 11.02 24.94 6.13
CA ALA A 646 11.52 26.29 6.39
C ALA A 646 11.00 27.33 5.38
N ASN A 647 10.83 26.95 4.11
CA ASN A 647 10.25 27.82 3.09
C ASN A 647 8.75 28.05 3.35
N ALA A 648 8.01 27.00 3.70
CA ALA A 648 6.61 27.04 4.11
C ALA A 648 6.41 27.95 5.33
N HIS A 649 7.20 27.76 6.38
CA HIS A 649 7.16 28.58 7.59
C HIS A 649 7.38 30.08 7.31
N ARG A 650 8.30 30.42 6.37
CA ARG A 650 8.56 31.81 5.96
C ARG A 650 7.45 32.41 5.09
N SER A 651 6.79 31.59 4.29
CA SER A 651 5.71 32.01 3.38
C SER A 651 4.37 32.23 4.11
N LEU A 652 4.18 31.55 5.25
CA LEU A 652 2.99 31.72 6.09
C LEU A 652 3.03 33.02 6.92
N ALA A 653 1.87 33.67 7.03
CA ALA A 653 1.60 34.76 7.95
C ALA A 653 1.88 34.33 9.41
N GLN A 654 2.01 35.28 10.34
CA GLN A 654 2.42 34.99 11.72
C GLN A 654 1.46 34.04 12.47
N GLU A 655 0.17 34.15 12.19
CA GLU A 655 -0.91 33.29 12.71
C GLU A 655 -1.43 32.32 11.62
N GLY A 656 -0.59 32.00 10.62
CA GLY A 656 -0.93 31.11 9.51
C GLY A 656 -0.84 29.62 9.85
N LEU A 657 -1.48 28.81 9.00
CA LEU A 657 -1.64 27.37 9.17
C LEU A 657 -1.01 26.59 8.01
N LEU A 658 -0.12 25.65 8.30
CA LEU A 658 0.27 24.60 7.36
C LEU A 658 -0.67 23.40 7.56
N VAL A 659 -1.20 22.85 6.48
CA VAL A 659 -2.02 21.64 6.46
C VAL A 659 -1.35 20.62 5.55
N VAL A 660 -1.20 19.38 6.01
CA VAL A 660 -0.56 18.29 5.26
C VAL A 660 -1.46 17.06 5.30
N ASN A 661 -1.98 16.65 4.14
CA ASN A 661 -2.66 15.38 3.99
C ASN A 661 -1.63 14.24 4.05
N CYS A 662 -1.76 13.32 5.02
CA CYS A 662 -0.83 12.20 5.20
C CYS A 662 -1.51 10.86 4.95
N VAL A 663 -1.08 10.14 3.92
CA VAL A 663 -1.40 8.73 3.69
C VAL A 663 -0.15 7.93 4.00
N CYS A 664 -0.10 7.35 5.21
CA CYS A 664 1.06 6.63 5.71
C CYS A 664 0.63 5.37 6.45
N ARG A 665 1.13 4.22 6.01
CA ARG A 665 0.83 2.90 6.62
C ARG A 665 1.89 2.46 7.63
N SER A 666 2.95 3.23 7.79
CA SER A 666 4.05 2.98 8.72
C SER A 666 4.04 3.98 9.87
N ALA A 667 3.81 3.49 11.10
CA ALA A 667 3.86 4.34 12.29
C ALA A 667 5.22 5.04 12.47
N PRO A 668 6.39 4.39 12.27
CA PRO A 668 7.68 5.08 12.31
C PRO A 668 7.82 6.22 11.29
N VAL A 669 7.36 6.02 10.05
CA VAL A 669 7.45 7.05 9.00
C VAL A 669 6.50 8.21 9.30
N PHE A 670 5.31 7.92 9.80
CA PHE A 670 4.39 8.95 10.28
C PHE A 670 4.99 9.75 11.45
N ASN A 671 5.58 9.08 12.43
CA ASN A 671 6.23 9.74 13.57
C ASN A 671 7.44 10.59 13.11
N SER A 672 8.16 10.15 12.09
CA SER A 672 9.23 10.95 11.48
C SER A 672 8.67 12.21 10.79
N ALA A 673 7.54 12.11 10.10
CA ALA A 673 6.88 13.28 9.49
C ALA A 673 6.42 14.29 10.55
N VAL A 674 5.83 13.80 11.64
CA VAL A 674 5.46 14.63 12.81
C VAL A 674 6.71 15.30 13.40
N ALA A 675 7.80 14.56 13.59
CA ALA A 675 9.05 15.11 14.12
C ALA A 675 9.65 16.19 13.20
N SER A 676 9.60 16.01 11.87
CA SER A 676 10.03 17.02 10.90
C SER A 676 9.22 18.31 11.03
N LEU A 677 7.90 18.21 11.17
CA LEU A 677 7.03 19.37 11.40
C LEU A 677 7.35 20.06 12.73
N GLN A 678 7.46 19.30 13.82
CA GLN A 678 7.78 19.81 15.17
C GLN A 678 9.18 20.45 15.25
N ALA A 679 10.10 20.12 14.34
CA ALA A 679 11.41 20.75 14.27
C ALA A 679 11.37 22.18 13.71
N VAL A 680 10.26 22.60 13.08
CA VAL A 680 10.12 23.90 12.41
C VAL A 680 8.92 24.70 12.94
N PHE A 681 7.85 24.03 13.37
CA PHE A 681 6.61 24.62 13.86
C PHE A 681 6.43 24.36 15.37
N GLU A 682 5.71 25.24 16.05
CA GLU A 682 5.56 25.22 17.51
C GLU A 682 4.53 24.19 17.97
N ASP A 683 3.34 24.19 17.34
CA ASP A 683 2.30 23.20 17.59
C ASP A 683 2.04 22.38 16.33
N VAL A 684 1.88 21.06 16.51
CA VAL A 684 1.43 20.13 15.47
C VAL A 684 0.22 19.38 15.98
N TYR A 685 -0.88 19.47 15.24
CA TYR A 685 -2.13 18.78 15.53
C TYR A 685 -2.39 17.69 14.50
N GLU A 686 -3.21 16.73 14.89
CA GLU A 686 -3.67 15.64 14.06
C GLU A 686 -5.19 15.55 14.09
N LEU A 687 -5.78 15.29 12.93
CA LEU A 687 -7.16 14.83 12.79
C LEU A 687 -7.19 13.56 11.94
N ASP A 688 -7.74 12.49 12.50
CA ASP A 688 -7.94 11.20 11.83
C ASP A 688 -9.28 11.21 11.09
N ALA A 689 -9.27 10.93 9.78
CA ALA A 689 -10.47 10.87 8.97
C ALA A 689 -11.13 9.50 9.15
N GLU A 690 -12.33 9.46 9.74
CA GLU A 690 -13.01 8.22 10.09
C GLU A 690 -13.27 7.33 8.87
N GLY A 691 -12.76 6.09 8.90
CA GLY A 691 -12.95 5.14 7.80
C GLY A 691 -12.06 5.38 6.58
N ASP A 692 -11.16 6.37 6.63
CA ASP A 692 -10.17 6.65 5.60
C ASP A 692 -8.75 6.33 6.11
N VAL A 693 -7.80 6.06 5.21
CA VAL A 693 -6.37 5.87 5.56
C VAL A 693 -5.67 7.22 5.78
N ASN A 694 -6.33 8.30 5.41
CA ASN A 694 -5.83 9.66 5.47
C ASN A 694 -5.83 10.22 6.90
N ARG A 695 -4.69 10.73 7.33
CA ARG A 695 -4.52 11.52 8.56
C ARG A 695 -4.11 12.93 8.17
N VAL A 696 -4.81 13.94 8.66
CA VAL A 696 -4.48 15.34 8.33
C VAL A 696 -3.67 15.95 9.47
N LEU A 697 -2.47 16.42 9.14
CA LEU A 697 -1.60 17.13 10.07
C LEU A 697 -1.75 18.64 9.89
N PHE A 698 -1.77 19.36 11.00
CA PHE A 698 -1.86 20.82 11.03
C PHE A 698 -0.69 21.38 11.83
N ALA A 699 0.04 22.38 11.31
CA ALA A 699 1.17 22.97 12.00
C ALA A 699 1.07 24.50 12.08
N THR A 700 1.31 25.06 13.26
CA THR A 700 1.24 26.51 13.52
C THR A 700 2.59 27.08 13.97
N LYS A 701 2.86 28.32 13.56
CA LYS A 701 4.13 29.02 13.87
C LYS A 701 4.23 29.48 15.33
N GLN A 702 3.11 29.47 16.04
CA GLN A 702 3.00 29.94 17.40
C GLN A 702 2.09 29.00 18.18
N GLN A 703 2.32 28.93 19.48
CA GLN A 703 1.39 28.27 20.39
C GLN A 703 0.05 28.97 20.36
N LEU A 704 -1.01 28.20 20.10
CA LEU A 704 -2.35 28.76 20.06
C LEU A 704 -2.83 29.09 21.48
N PRO A 705 -3.46 30.26 21.71
CA PRO A 705 -4.01 30.63 23.02
C PRO A 705 -5.04 29.62 23.56
N SER A 706 -5.65 28.88 22.65
CA SER A 706 -6.68 27.85 22.85
C SER A 706 -6.13 26.45 23.10
N ARG A 707 -4.82 26.25 23.38
CA ARG A 707 -4.24 24.94 23.76
C ARG A 707 -5.06 24.22 24.86
N SER A 708 -5.63 24.95 25.81
CA SER A 708 -6.47 24.40 26.89
C SER A 708 -7.96 24.26 26.53
N GLN A 709 -8.40 24.78 25.38
CA GLN A 709 -9.79 24.76 24.90
C GLN A 709 -9.98 23.77 23.73
N LEU A 710 -8.94 23.03 23.36
CA LEU A 710 -8.94 21.99 22.32
C LEU A 710 -8.67 20.62 22.96
N ASP A 711 -9.20 20.41 24.17
CA ASP A 711 -9.01 19.22 25.00
C ASP A 711 -9.80 17.99 24.53
N GLY A 712 -10.25 17.98 23.27
CA GLY A 712 -11.09 16.92 22.70
C GLY A 712 -12.49 16.81 23.33
N THR A 713 -12.92 17.80 24.13
CA THR A 713 -14.26 17.76 24.73
C THR A 713 -15.35 18.11 23.72
N PRO A 714 -16.57 17.55 23.86
CA PRO A 714 -17.69 17.91 22.99
C PRO A 714 -18.01 19.41 22.98
N GLN A 715 -17.85 20.10 24.11
CA GLN A 715 -18.09 21.54 24.21
C GLN A 715 -17.05 22.36 23.43
N ALA A 716 -15.78 21.97 23.49
CA ALA A 716 -14.71 22.56 22.68
C ALA A 716 -14.99 22.39 21.18
N ALA A 717 -15.39 21.18 20.77
CA ALA A 717 -15.72 20.87 19.38
C ALA A 717 -16.93 21.69 18.87
N VAL A 718 -17.99 21.85 19.66
CA VAL A 718 -19.14 22.70 19.31
C VAL A 718 -18.71 24.16 19.12
N GLN A 719 -17.82 24.68 19.97
CA GLN A 719 -17.31 26.05 19.82
C GLN A 719 -16.43 26.22 18.58
N ALA A 720 -15.56 25.24 18.31
CA ALA A 720 -14.74 25.22 17.09
C ALA A 720 -15.59 25.18 15.82
N CYS A 721 -16.62 24.33 15.81
CA CYS A 721 -17.59 24.25 14.72
C CYS A 721 -18.37 25.56 14.55
N SER A 722 -18.80 26.18 15.66
CA SER A 722 -19.49 27.48 15.62
C SER A 722 -18.62 28.58 15.02
N ARG A 723 -17.31 28.60 15.34
CA ARG A 723 -16.35 29.52 14.73
C ARG A 723 -16.27 29.29 13.22
N LEU A 724 -16.08 28.04 12.78
CA LEU A 724 -16.03 27.68 11.36
C LEU A 724 -17.28 28.09 10.59
N VAL A 725 -18.47 27.74 11.11
CA VAL A 725 -19.75 28.11 10.48
C VAL A 725 -19.87 29.63 10.35
N GLY A 726 -19.41 30.39 11.35
CA GLY A 726 -19.34 31.85 11.31
C GLY A 726 -18.39 32.42 10.23
N LEU A 727 -17.46 31.61 9.70
CA LEU A 727 -16.57 31.99 8.60
C LEU A 727 -17.19 31.74 7.20
N THR A 728 -18.33 31.07 7.11
CA THR A 728 -18.98 30.80 5.81
C THR A 728 -19.68 32.05 5.23
N ARG A 729 -19.94 32.07 3.92
CA ARG A 729 -20.80 33.07 3.25
C ARG A 729 -22.26 32.99 3.72
N ALA A 730 -22.74 31.81 4.08
CA ALA A 730 -24.11 31.62 4.56
C ALA A 730 -24.37 32.36 5.88
N ALA A 731 -23.35 32.45 6.75
CA ALA A 731 -23.42 33.22 7.99
C ALA A 731 -23.64 34.72 7.73
N ASP A 732 -23.00 35.32 6.73
CA ASP A 732 -23.23 36.73 6.35
C ASP A 732 -24.68 36.98 5.96
N GLN A 733 -25.30 35.99 5.32
CA GLN A 733 -26.69 36.05 4.87
C GLN A 733 -27.69 35.73 6.00
N HIS A 734 -27.22 35.55 7.23
CA HIS A 734 -28.02 35.19 8.40
C HIS A 734 -28.85 33.90 8.19
N ARG A 735 -28.30 32.95 7.41
CA ARG A 735 -28.95 31.68 7.07
C ARG A 735 -28.54 30.51 7.97
N THR A 736 -27.62 30.72 8.90
CA THR A 736 -27.10 29.68 9.79
C THR A 736 -27.95 29.52 11.05
N PRO A 737 -28.17 28.28 11.55
CA PRO A 737 -28.88 28.04 12.81
C PRO A 737 -28.22 28.74 14.00
N SER A 738 -29.00 29.10 15.02
CA SER A 738 -28.49 29.75 16.24
C SER A 738 -27.71 28.82 17.18
N SER A 739 -27.80 27.50 16.98
CA SER A 739 -27.09 26.49 17.77
C SER A 739 -26.75 25.28 16.90
N ILE A 740 -25.51 24.79 17.00
CA ILE A 740 -25.06 23.57 16.32
C ILE A 740 -25.23 22.40 17.30
N PRO A 741 -25.90 21.30 16.90
CA PRO A 741 -26.06 20.11 17.74
C PRO A 741 -24.71 19.48 18.11
N ALA A 742 -24.64 18.80 19.26
CA ALA A 742 -23.41 18.12 19.69
C ALA A 742 -23.12 16.84 18.90
N ASP A 743 -24.15 16.26 18.29
CA ASP A 743 -24.13 15.07 17.43
C ASP A 743 -23.95 15.40 15.94
N ASP A 744 -23.72 16.68 15.60
CA ASP A 744 -23.38 17.09 14.24
C ASP A 744 -22.08 16.39 13.77
N PRO A 745 -22.04 15.82 12.54
CA PRO A 745 -20.87 15.09 12.05
C PRO A 745 -19.56 15.89 12.12
N LEU A 746 -19.59 17.19 11.84
CA LEU A 746 -18.41 18.05 11.91
C LEU A 746 -17.96 18.28 13.36
N VAL A 747 -18.91 18.37 14.30
CA VAL A 747 -18.59 18.43 15.75
C VAL A 747 -17.94 17.12 16.19
N MET A 748 -18.48 15.99 15.76
CA MET A 748 -17.92 14.67 16.07
C MET A 748 -16.51 14.50 15.52
N GLN A 749 -16.23 14.97 14.30
CA GLN A 749 -14.88 15.00 13.76
C GLN A 749 -13.96 15.91 14.58
N LEU A 750 -14.35 17.17 14.82
CA LEU A 750 -13.55 18.12 15.60
C LEU A 750 -13.22 17.64 17.02
N SER A 751 -14.06 16.79 17.62
CA SER A 751 -13.77 16.19 18.93
C SER A 751 -12.53 15.26 18.93
N ARG A 752 -12.11 14.81 17.75
CA ARG A 752 -10.93 13.95 17.54
C ARG A 752 -9.65 14.72 17.27
N LEU A 753 -9.72 16.05 17.10
CA LEU A 753 -8.56 16.90 16.88
C LEU A 753 -7.65 16.87 18.11
N ARG A 754 -6.39 16.49 17.93
CA ARG A 754 -5.43 16.31 19.02
C ARG A 754 -4.15 17.09 18.78
N LEU A 755 -3.64 17.73 19.82
CA LEU A 755 -2.27 18.24 19.83
C LEU A 755 -1.31 17.05 20.01
N LEU A 756 -0.27 16.97 19.18
CA LEU A 756 0.75 15.95 19.29
C LEU A 756 1.86 16.42 20.23
N ASP A 757 2.18 15.61 21.23
CA ASP A 757 3.29 15.87 22.16
C ASP A 757 4.60 16.00 21.38
N ALA A 758 5.46 16.93 21.80
CA ALA A 758 6.80 17.03 21.26
C ALA A 758 7.51 15.69 21.47
N VAL A 759 8.02 15.09 20.38
CA VAL A 759 8.79 13.86 20.46
C VAL A 759 9.97 14.12 21.38
N SER A 760 9.87 13.64 22.61
CA SER A 760 10.91 13.83 23.62
C SER A 760 12.16 13.15 23.11
N SER A 761 13.28 13.87 23.07
CA SER A 761 14.62 13.37 22.71
C SER A 761 15.18 12.35 23.72
N ASN A 762 14.31 11.65 24.46
CA ASN A 762 14.61 10.59 25.41
C ASN A 762 13.77 9.35 25.04
N MET A 763 14.14 8.65 23.97
CA MET A 763 13.81 7.22 23.85
C MET A 763 14.86 6.40 24.60
N GLN A 764 14.82 6.49 25.92
CA GLN A 764 15.17 5.40 26.83
C GLN A 764 14.12 5.44 27.95
N SER A 765 13.44 4.29 28.16
CA SER A 765 12.41 4.01 29.18
C SER A 765 11.01 4.59 28.95
N ASN A 766 10.12 3.81 28.32
CA ASN A 766 8.99 3.16 29.00
C ASN A 766 8.06 2.50 28.00
N GLY A 767 8.29 1.21 27.75
CA GLY A 767 7.21 0.31 27.39
C GLY A 767 6.34 0.07 28.63
N GLN A 768 5.13 0.60 28.65
CA GLN A 768 4.04 0.05 29.42
C GLN A 768 2.70 0.42 28.78
N ALA A 769 2.12 -0.59 28.13
CA ALA A 769 0.71 -0.90 27.94
C ALA A 769 -0.33 0.22 28.13
N ARG A 770 -1.22 0.32 27.14
CA ARG A 770 -2.68 0.28 27.35
C ARG A 770 -3.38 -0.11 26.05
N GLY A 771 -3.89 -1.33 26.03
CA GLY A 771 -4.95 -1.71 25.11
C GLY A 771 -6.27 -1.18 25.63
N HIS A 772 -7.12 -0.74 24.70
CA HIS A 772 -8.57 -0.91 24.72
C HIS A 772 -9.08 -0.88 23.29
#